data_AF-A0A7S2Y679-F1
#
_entry.id   AF-A0A7S2Y679-F1
#
_cell.length_a   1.000
_cell.length_b   1.000
_cell.length_c   1.000
_cell.angle_alpha   90.00
_cell.angle_beta   90.00
_cell.angle_gamma   90.00
#
_symmetry.space_group_name_H-M   'P 1'
#
loop_
_entity.id
_entity.type
_entity.pdbx_description
1 polymer ?
#
loop_
_entity_poly.entity_id
_entity_poly.type
_entity_poly.pdbx_seq_one_letter_code
_entity_poly.pdbx_strand_id
1 'polypeptide(L)'
;MSATDRTTADFEVGAVAHVNFRVRCESLGYGEEVFLVAEDEGTGHEKRIPLFTTAAQFPWYHSTTPVTLTLPPRAMQGQQRQRSSFTYRYAIHRAGLFYRWEGTSDGPQELAQQSKLEAVGTSPISKHELPLHLLSNRESYVVNDVLGVMGGHPDIDHVRVPTRPAPLRAASLHATSTGSVSNKSGGNQSPKQPQGTPATRKKHVGFAPPPAAYRKAQSPSPSHSKQAVHLNSTDGLVVVSAFLPIILHRAENGVWFADWDYEMLLSMQTHLRVTRIGVVKWRGWHGNTGGEGSPEAGVPVNERHLVEECLRHFNCVPVWIDPALFGEMYNGFCKGVLWPVLHNVTSVYSSRPDDYQVPNNSAMTSDEALQFTEYSMDDVEQGPIHGGRGREAELWSAYNSVNRQFADVVVQCFNEGDLVWIHGFHLLILPSYLTRRIPMAKTGIFLHTPFPSSEIFRTLWCREDLLRGMLNADQVGFHLFEYARHFLTCCRRLLGLTYGMIPDSSGGHTLAIDTNGRNVVVTSIHAGVEPPVLNQILTHSGTVERASIIRQEHAGKHIWCAIDRLESLKGVPLKLLALDRFLTRCPEWIGKIVLIQVGIFAFERGDDYRRTYHEVTQLVDTINKKWPGTVQFRACPESEMRLQQRMSILRAADLVVVTSIRDGLNLLPLEYTIAHQDALTEMGRKDGRKRGLCILSEFASCTRVMRGALHVNPWKISEIANAFHQALNMSEDERLRRIGIASEFVTRVTTQRWALAVMLDLKGVHKNMNPVQMSGAGLGLNFRMLGMDTGFNSLSVNVVAKAYRTAKNRLILLDYGGTIVSNDSLDSLVRFKMVKERSAPSVPTQNMINAIKGLCQDKRNTVFVVSGKERHAVTHTLGDIPNLGLSAEHGMFISWPAPRVTGKRRWETLVAETDRTWRSLTITIMEVYTSRTHGSYIEETEMKVLWQYRDADTEFGSLQAKELEDHLAKYLRSFPVDILHGGMKEGGYVEVRPKGVNKGVLAMKVLKRMPERAGFCLVLGDDHCDEPMLSVMRQIGRRVLDNTRAQNGQDPLPDMPATIQPVDVSSCDTSVAPDMETFTVTVGKKPSAAANYLHDVDEVQELLESLSKISARGQASYSTNDLRNIAAPPPPGSQSWQIKSFPSHNADDSSAITKSMSLSQLPANTSNIRPWKEGLLTIEDDINEEDEDDEGGMFF
;
A
#
# COMPACT_ATOMS: atom_id res chain seq x y z
N MET A 1 -54.73 45.65 46.65
CA MET A 1 -55.30 46.67 45.74
C MET A 1 -54.77 46.35 44.35
N SER A 2 -55.50 46.09 43.28
CA SER A 2 -56.93 45.99 42.93
C SER A 2 -56.89 46.06 41.39
N ALA A 3 -57.09 44.98 40.63
CA ALA A 3 -58.37 44.33 40.31
C ALA A 3 -59.24 45.14 39.31
N THR A 4 -59.37 44.61 38.08
CA THR A 4 -60.55 44.55 37.20
C THR A 4 -60.15 43.67 36.00
N ASP A 5 -60.52 42.40 35.78
CA ASP A 5 -61.76 41.61 35.97
C ASP A 5 -62.65 41.51 34.71
N ARG A 6 -62.68 40.31 34.07
CA ARG A 6 -63.91 39.53 33.72
C ARG A 6 -63.71 38.35 32.74
N THR A 7 -63.80 37.14 33.30
CA THR A 7 -64.60 35.98 32.84
C THR A 7 -64.77 35.63 31.34
N THR A 8 -64.29 34.45 30.94
CA THR A 8 -65.02 33.49 30.06
C THR A 8 -64.58 32.04 30.28
N ALA A 9 -65.57 31.18 30.55
CA ALA A 9 -65.63 29.72 30.31
C ALA A 9 -64.49 28.79 30.78
N ASP A 10 -64.77 28.00 31.82
CA ASP A 10 -64.19 26.67 32.00
C ASP A 10 -64.50 25.77 30.78
N PHE A 11 -63.51 25.05 30.29
CA PHE A 11 -63.72 23.84 29.48
C PHE A 11 -63.37 22.62 30.33
N GLU A 12 -64.31 21.68 30.43
CA GLU A 12 -64.13 20.42 31.17
C GLU A 12 -62.94 19.62 30.63
N VAL A 13 -62.21 18.95 31.53
CA VAL A 13 -61.04 18.13 31.18
C VAL A 13 -61.49 16.95 30.30
N GLY A 14 -61.14 17.04 29.01
CA GLY A 14 -61.48 16.04 28.00
C GLY A 14 -60.98 14.63 28.34
N ALA A 15 -61.79 13.62 28.01
CA ALA A 15 -61.55 12.24 28.41
C ALA A 15 -60.26 11.65 27.80
N VAL A 16 -59.28 11.40 28.66
CA VAL A 16 -57.98 10.82 28.30
C VAL A 16 -58.11 9.39 27.76
N ALA A 17 -57.45 9.11 26.62
CA ALA A 17 -57.39 7.80 25.99
C ALA A 17 -55.93 7.35 25.77
N HIS A 18 -55.63 6.10 26.12
CA HIS A 18 -54.30 5.51 25.93
C HIS A 18 -54.23 4.77 24.59
N VAL A 19 -53.08 4.82 23.92
CA VAL A 19 -52.80 4.05 22.71
C VAL A 19 -51.45 3.38 22.83
N ASN A 20 -51.44 2.06 22.62
CA ASN A 20 -50.23 1.24 22.62
C ASN A 20 -49.94 0.81 21.18
N PHE A 21 -48.75 1.10 20.67
CA PHE A 21 -48.31 0.60 19.35
C PHE A 21 -46.83 0.22 19.38
N ARG A 22 -46.44 -0.72 18.50
CA ARG A 22 -45.04 -1.15 18.34
C ARG A 22 -44.46 -0.68 17.02
N VAL A 23 -43.20 -0.28 17.03
CA VAL A 23 -42.42 0.02 15.81
C VAL A 23 -41.31 -1.02 15.68
N ARG A 24 -41.20 -1.69 14.53
CA ARG A 24 -40.19 -2.74 14.28
C ARG A 24 -39.50 -2.57 12.92
N CYS A 25 -38.21 -2.91 12.88
CA CYS A 25 -37.40 -3.07 11.67
C CYS A 25 -37.01 -4.55 11.46
N GLU A 26 -37.25 -5.10 10.26
CA GLU A 26 -37.05 -6.55 9.98
C GLU A 26 -36.00 -6.86 8.88
N SER A 27 -35.33 -5.86 8.28
CA SER A 27 -34.30 -6.07 7.24
C SER A 27 -33.18 -5.03 7.29
N LEU A 28 -31.96 -5.42 6.91
CA LEU A 28 -30.79 -4.54 6.73
C LEU A 28 -30.32 -4.59 5.28
N GLY A 29 -30.72 -3.59 4.48
CA GLY A 29 -30.36 -3.45 3.07
C GLY A 29 -30.95 -2.16 2.47
N TYR A 30 -30.51 -1.77 1.27
CA TYR A 30 -31.06 -0.60 0.58
C TYR A 30 -32.52 -0.83 0.17
N GLY A 31 -33.45 -0.22 0.91
CA GLY A 31 -34.89 -0.44 0.80
C GLY A 31 -35.47 -0.79 2.17
N GLU A 32 -35.65 0.22 3.01
CA GLU A 32 -36.08 0.07 4.41
C GLU A 32 -37.60 -0.16 4.49
N GLU A 33 -38.02 -1.27 5.10
CA GLU A 33 -39.41 -1.51 5.50
C GLU A 33 -39.55 -1.38 7.02
N VAL A 34 -40.26 -0.34 7.46
CA VAL A 34 -40.58 -0.08 8.87
C VAL A 34 -42.09 -0.17 9.04
N PHE A 35 -42.54 -0.88 10.07
CA PHE A 35 -43.97 -1.10 10.32
C PHE A 35 -44.39 -0.52 11.67
N LEU A 36 -45.55 0.15 11.68
CA LEU A 36 -46.31 0.43 12.89
C LEU A 36 -47.33 -0.70 13.09
N VAL A 37 -47.30 -1.33 14.27
CA VAL A 37 -48.15 -2.46 14.63
C VAL A 37 -49.05 -2.05 15.78
N ALA A 38 -50.36 -2.07 15.56
CA ALA A 38 -51.36 -1.90 16.60
C ALA A 38 -51.99 -3.27 16.92
N GLU A 39 -52.06 -3.61 18.20
CA GLU A 39 -52.84 -4.76 18.67
C GLU A 39 -54.30 -4.32 18.88
N ASP A 40 -55.25 -5.01 18.24
CA ASP A 40 -56.68 -4.80 18.48
C ASP A 40 -57.10 -5.64 19.69
N GLU A 41 -57.23 -4.99 20.86
CA GLU A 41 -57.51 -5.64 22.16
C GLU A 41 -58.83 -6.44 22.19
N GLY A 42 -59.68 -6.34 21.16
CA GLY A 42 -60.88 -7.18 21.01
C GLY A 42 -60.66 -8.52 20.28
N THR A 43 -59.56 -8.70 19.54
CA THR A 43 -59.39 -9.86 18.63
C THR A 43 -58.00 -10.50 18.62
N GLY A 44 -56.97 -9.84 19.15
CA GLY A 44 -55.60 -10.37 19.14
C GLY A 44 -54.92 -10.40 17.76
N HIS A 45 -55.55 -9.83 16.73
CA HIS A 45 -54.93 -9.69 15.42
C HIS A 45 -54.07 -8.41 15.35
N GLU A 46 -52.78 -8.58 15.03
CA GLU A 46 -51.86 -7.47 14.73
C GLU A 46 -52.27 -6.72 13.45
N LYS A 47 -52.69 -5.46 13.57
CA LYS A 47 -52.88 -4.60 12.40
C LYS A 47 -51.55 -3.94 12.05
N ARG A 48 -50.90 -4.45 11.00
CA ARG A 48 -49.61 -3.96 10.49
C ARG A 48 -49.80 -2.86 9.47
N ILE A 49 -49.07 -1.76 9.63
CA ILE A 49 -49.18 -0.57 8.79
C ILE A 49 -47.76 -0.21 8.30
N PRO A 50 -47.46 -0.34 6.99
CA PRO A 50 -46.17 0.04 6.46
C PRO A 50 -45.98 1.56 6.54
N LEU A 51 -44.80 1.98 6.99
CA LEU A 51 -44.34 3.36 6.95
C LEU A 51 -43.37 3.53 5.79
N PHE A 52 -43.58 4.57 4.99
CA PHE A 52 -42.82 4.87 3.79
C PHE A 52 -41.86 6.02 4.07
N THR A 53 -40.61 5.91 3.63
CA THR A 53 -39.62 6.98 3.72
C THR A 53 -39.75 7.98 2.56
N THR A 54 -39.59 9.25 2.86
CA THR A 54 -39.34 10.31 1.86
C THR A 54 -37.94 10.19 1.24
N ALA A 55 -37.65 11.03 0.23
CA ALA A 55 -36.40 11.01 -0.53
C ALA A 55 -35.13 11.14 0.36
N ALA A 56 -34.07 10.45 -0.04
CA ALA A 56 -32.87 10.15 0.76
C ALA A 56 -32.10 11.34 1.37
N GLN A 57 -32.43 12.59 1.02
CA GLN A 57 -31.83 13.79 1.60
C GLN A 57 -32.48 14.17 2.96
N PHE A 58 -33.75 13.83 3.18
CA PHE A 58 -34.48 14.07 4.44
C PHE A 58 -35.49 12.93 4.69
N PRO A 59 -35.11 11.85 5.39
CA PRO A 59 -35.99 10.70 5.62
C PRO A 59 -36.97 10.94 6.77
N TRP A 60 -38.25 11.06 6.41
CA TRP A 60 -39.40 10.98 7.30
C TRP A 60 -40.16 9.69 6.98
N TYR A 61 -40.41 8.86 7.97
CA TYR A 61 -41.28 7.69 7.83
C TYR A 61 -42.71 8.09 8.11
N HIS A 62 -43.62 7.91 7.14
CA HIS A 62 -45.04 8.24 7.29
C HIS A 62 -45.95 7.15 6.70
N SER A 63 -47.18 7.03 7.18
CA SER A 63 -48.19 6.23 6.47
C SER A 63 -48.71 7.00 5.24
N THR A 64 -48.98 6.29 4.15
CA THR A 64 -49.57 6.89 2.92
C THR A 64 -51.07 7.15 3.05
N THR A 65 -51.74 6.47 3.99
CA THR A 65 -53.13 6.71 4.36
C THR A 65 -53.25 7.11 5.82
N PRO A 66 -54.24 7.95 6.19
CA PRO A 66 -54.54 8.21 7.59
C PRO A 66 -54.91 6.92 8.34
N VAL A 67 -54.30 6.71 9.51
CA VAL A 67 -54.53 5.56 10.36
C VAL A 67 -55.67 5.87 11.33
N THR A 68 -56.85 5.33 11.05
CA THR A 68 -57.95 5.33 12.02
C THR A 68 -57.77 4.21 13.04
N LEU A 69 -57.62 4.61 14.31
CA LEU A 69 -57.67 3.71 15.46
C LEU A 69 -59.05 3.85 16.11
N THR A 70 -59.68 2.71 16.40
CA THR A 70 -60.99 2.68 17.06
C THR A 70 -60.75 2.46 18.54
N LEU A 71 -61.02 3.48 19.36
CA LEU A 71 -60.90 3.33 20.81
C LEU A 71 -61.99 2.37 21.33
N PRO A 72 -61.70 1.57 22.38
CA PRO A 72 -62.70 0.74 23.02
C PRO A 72 -63.83 1.62 23.60
N PRO A 73 -65.11 1.25 23.42
CA PRO A 73 -66.22 2.09 23.85
C PRO A 73 -66.31 2.14 25.38
N ARG A 74 -66.00 3.30 25.98
CA ARG A 74 -66.22 3.54 27.42
C ARG A 74 -67.70 3.42 27.76
N ALA A 75 -68.00 2.75 28.86
CA ALA A 75 -69.32 2.74 29.46
C ALA A 75 -69.53 4.03 30.26
N MET A 76 -70.09 5.07 29.63
CA MET A 76 -70.77 6.13 30.38
C MET A 76 -72.14 5.62 30.84
N GLN A 77 -72.51 5.93 32.08
CA GLN A 77 -73.86 5.63 32.58
C GLN A 77 -74.89 6.52 31.87
N GLY A 78 -75.86 5.91 31.19
CA GLY A 78 -77.15 6.53 30.90
C GLY A 78 -77.45 6.96 29.46
N GLN A 79 -76.48 7.22 28.58
CA GLN A 79 -76.74 7.62 27.19
C GLN A 79 -75.82 6.90 26.15
N GLN A 80 -76.22 6.95 24.87
CA GLN A 80 -75.84 5.99 23.83
C GLN A 80 -74.31 5.75 23.66
N ARG A 81 -73.93 4.48 23.49
CA ARG A 81 -72.57 4.06 23.09
C ARG A 81 -72.24 4.55 21.67
N GLN A 82 -71.57 5.69 21.55
CA GLN A 82 -70.87 6.08 20.32
C GLN A 82 -69.42 5.57 20.34
N ARG A 83 -68.98 4.91 19.26
CA ARG A 83 -67.56 4.63 19.03
C ARG A 83 -66.88 5.91 18.56
N SER A 84 -66.01 6.49 19.38
CA SER A 84 -65.10 7.56 18.95
C SER A 84 -63.91 6.95 18.20
N SER A 85 -63.97 6.97 16.87
CA SER A 85 -62.83 6.65 16.01
C SER A 85 -62.00 7.91 15.77
N PHE A 86 -60.72 7.87 16.12
CA PHE A 86 -59.79 8.97 15.85
C PHE A 86 -58.82 8.58 14.72
N THR A 87 -58.50 9.54 13.87
CA THR A 87 -57.73 9.33 12.63
C THR A 87 -56.45 10.15 12.67
N TYR A 88 -55.31 9.48 12.56
CA TYR A 88 -53.97 10.05 12.78
C TYR A 88 -53.05 9.84 11.59
N ARG A 89 -52.00 10.67 11.47
CA ARG A 89 -50.80 10.38 10.65
C ARG A 89 -49.59 10.49 11.57
N TYR A 90 -48.78 9.44 11.67
CA TYR A 90 -47.56 9.45 12.48
C TYR A 90 -46.34 9.73 11.60
N ALA A 91 -45.35 10.46 12.13
CA ALA A 91 -44.11 10.80 11.44
C ALA A 91 -42.88 10.47 12.30
N ILE A 92 -41.96 9.64 11.80
CA ILE A 92 -40.76 9.24 12.55
C ILE A 92 -39.50 9.75 11.83
N HIS A 93 -38.52 10.25 12.58
CA HIS A 93 -37.35 10.95 12.04
C HIS A 93 -35.99 10.33 12.47
N ARG A 94 -34.97 10.62 11.65
CA ARG A 94 -33.55 10.26 11.78
C ARG A 94 -32.94 10.67 13.13
N ALA A 95 -31.87 9.97 13.53
CA ALA A 95 -31.25 10.03 14.85
C ALA A 95 -32.19 9.65 16.01
N GLY A 96 -33.34 9.03 15.68
CA GLY A 96 -34.37 8.61 16.61
C GLY A 96 -35.02 9.80 17.31
N LEU A 97 -35.84 10.54 16.59
CA LEU A 97 -36.80 11.47 17.21
C LEU A 97 -38.20 11.11 16.73
N PHE A 98 -39.11 10.83 17.66
CA PHE A 98 -40.50 10.52 17.36
C PHE A 98 -41.35 11.79 17.32
N TYR A 99 -42.14 11.98 16.26
CA TYR A 99 -43.04 13.14 16.10
C TYR A 99 -44.50 12.69 15.90
N ARG A 100 -45.41 13.21 16.73
CA ARG A 100 -46.86 12.97 16.61
C ARG A 100 -47.52 14.08 15.78
N TRP A 101 -48.45 13.74 14.88
CA TRP A 101 -49.27 14.72 14.15
C TRP A 101 -50.76 14.40 14.28
N GLU A 102 -51.47 15.26 15.00
CA GLU A 102 -52.91 15.14 15.26
C GLU A 102 -53.66 16.19 14.45
N GLY A 103 -53.79 15.95 13.14
CA GLY A 103 -54.43 16.87 12.22
C GLY A 103 -54.83 16.21 10.91
N THR A 104 -55.79 16.82 10.22
CA THR A 104 -56.32 16.36 8.92
C THR A 104 -55.47 16.80 7.71
N SER A 105 -54.43 17.61 7.91
CA SER A 105 -53.60 18.15 6.82
C SER A 105 -52.57 17.15 6.26
N ASP A 106 -52.09 17.41 5.05
CA ASP A 106 -51.36 16.44 4.22
C ASP A 106 -49.85 16.29 4.54
N GLY A 107 -49.47 16.45 5.81
CA GLY A 107 -48.16 16.02 6.32
C GLY A 107 -46.98 16.97 6.00
N PRO A 108 -45.73 16.46 5.88
CA PRO A 108 -44.50 17.28 6.04
C PRO A 108 -44.25 18.39 5.01
N GLN A 109 -45.05 18.50 3.94
CA GLN A 109 -44.90 19.61 2.98
C GLN A 109 -45.25 20.97 3.59
N GLU A 110 -46.18 21.02 4.56
CA GLU A 110 -46.46 22.25 5.30
C GLU A 110 -45.35 22.60 6.31
N LEU A 111 -44.65 21.62 6.90
CA LEU A 111 -43.53 21.87 7.83
C LEU A 111 -42.38 22.66 7.19
N ALA A 112 -42.08 22.39 5.91
CA ALA A 112 -41.05 23.13 5.17
C ALA A 112 -41.49 24.56 4.77
N GLN A 113 -42.78 24.89 4.87
CA GLN A 113 -43.33 26.21 4.59
C GLN A 113 -43.65 26.99 5.89
N GLN A 114 -44.10 26.30 6.94
CA GLN A 114 -44.45 26.92 8.22
C GLN A 114 -43.23 27.36 9.05
N SER A 115 -42.06 26.77 8.86
CA SER A 115 -40.79 27.32 9.41
C SER A 115 -40.44 28.71 8.88
N LYS A 116 -41.12 29.21 7.84
CA LYS A 116 -41.08 30.62 7.39
C LYS A 116 -42.22 31.48 7.94
N LEU A 117 -43.27 30.87 8.52
CA LEU A 117 -44.47 31.55 9.03
C LEU A 117 -44.51 31.67 10.56
N GLU A 118 -43.64 30.98 11.30
CA GLU A 118 -43.43 31.20 12.75
C GLU A 118 -42.99 32.64 13.08
N ALA A 119 -42.62 33.45 12.07
CA ALA A 119 -42.43 34.90 12.17
C ALA A 119 -43.74 35.72 12.31
N VAL A 120 -44.93 35.10 12.16
CA VAL A 120 -46.24 35.79 12.13
C VAL A 120 -47.26 35.13 13.08
N GLY A 121 -46.84 34.83 14.31
CA GLY A 121 -47.71 34.90 15.50
C GLY A 121 -48.94 33.97 15.58
N THR A 122 -49.00 32.87 14.83
CA THR A 122 -50.06 31.85 14.97
C THR A 122 -49.67 30.74 15.96
N SER A 123 -50.64 30.25 16.73
CA SER A 123 -50.41 29.26 17.80
C SER A 123 -49.80 27.95 17.28
N PRO A 124 -48.80 27.37 17.98
CA PRO A 124 -48.10 26.18 17.49
C PRO A 124 -48.96 24.92 17.61
N ILE A 125 -48.97 24.13 16.53
CA ILE A 125 -49.36 22.71 16.56
C ILE A 125 -48.32 21.97 17.42
N SER A 126 -48.77 21.05 18.28
CA SER A 126 -47.95 20.39 19.31
C SER A 126 -46.83 19.52 18.75
N LYS A 127 -45.63 20.09 18.63
CA LYS A 127 -44.39 19.35 18.40
C LYS A 127 -43.90 18.75 19.72
N HIS A 128 -43.72 17.44 19.76
CA HIS A 128 -43.00 16.74 20.83
C HIS A 128 -41.73 16.10 20.24
N GLU A 129 -40.61 16.23 20.96
CA GLU A 129 -39.30 15.65 20.60
C GLU A 129 -38.94 14.55 21.61
N LEU A 130 -38.57 13.36 21.13
CA LEU A 130 -38.40 12.15 21.96
C LEU A 130 -37.21 11.30 21.48
N PRO A 131 -36.08 11.26 22.21
CA PRO A 131 -34.84 10.61 21.76
C PRO A 131 -34.90 9.08 21.83
N LEU A 132 -35.22 8.47 20.71
CA LEU A 132 -35.03 7.05 20.42
C LEU A 132 -33.63 6.80 19.82
N HIS A 133 -33.24 5.54 19.67
CA HIS A 133 -32.06 5.14 18.91
C HIS A 133 -32.43 4.30 17.68
N LEU A 134 -31.51 4.16 16.72
CA LEU A 134 -31.73 3.37 15.51
C LEU A 134 -31.93 1.88 15.88
N LEU A 135 -33.09 1.32 15.54
CA LEU A 135 -33.38 -0.11 15.77
C LEU A 135 -32.52 -0.96 14.82
N SER A 136 -31.83 -1.95 15.38
CA SER A 136 -31.24 -3.06 14.61
C SER A 136 -32.30 -4.13 14.32
N ASN A 137 -31.97 -5.07 13.42
CA ASN A 137 -32.94 -6.04 12.91
C ASN A 137 -33.53 -6.90 14.05
N ARG A 138 -34.87 -6.88 14.17
CA ARG A 138 -35.71 -7.49 15.23
C ARG A 138 -35.78 -6.77 16.59
N GLU A 139 -35.22 -5.58 16.73
CA GLU A 139 -35.54 -4.71 17.87
C GLU A 139 -36.90 -4.00 17.65
N SER A 140 -37.58 -3.64 18.74
CA SER A 140 -38.83 -2.86 18.68
C SER A 140 -39.02 -1.96 19.90
N TYR A 141 -39.55 -0.75 19.65
CA TYR A 141 -40.11 0.09 20.71
C TYR A 141 -41.59 -0.24 20.91
N VAL A 142 -42.03 -0.28 22.17
CA VAL A 142 -43.44 -0.20 22.56
C VAL A 142 -43.68 1.24 23.01
N VAL A 143 -44.59 1.95 22.36
CA VAL A 143 -44.96 3.33 22.72
C VAL A 143 -46.35 3.31 23.34
N ASN A 144 -46.44 3.71 24.60
CA ASN A 144 -47.67 3.86 25.37
C ASN A 144 -47.95 5.37 25.50
N ASP A 145 -48.80 5.91 24.62
CA ASP A 145 -49.06 7.35 24.53
C ASP A 145 -50.46 7.71 25.06
N VAL A 146 -50.61 8.98 25.44
CA VAL A 146 -51.78 9.56 26.09
C VAL A 146 -52.35 10.66 25.18
N LEU A 147 -53.44 10.34 24.49
CA LEU A 147 -54.07 11.25 23.53
C LEU A 147 -54.80 12.39 24.24
N GLY A 148 -54.68 13.60 23.69
CA GLY A 148 -55.39 14.80 24.16
C GLY A 148 -54.71 15.59 25.29
N VAL A 149 -53.57 15.14 25.83
CA VAL A 149 -52.81 15.88 26.85
C VAL A 149 -51.68 16.69 26.20
N MET A 150 -51.83 18.00 26.12
CA MET A 150 -50.78 18.92 25.64
C MET A 150 -49.66 19.02 26.70
N GLY A 151 -48.48 18.49 26.40
CA GLY A 151 -47.30 18.59 27.28
C GLY A 151 -46.89 17.31 28.02
N GLY A 152 -47.57 16.18 27.84
CA GLY A 152 -47.12 14.88 28.36
C GLY A 152 -46.04 14.24 27.50
N HIS A 153 -45.09 13.51 28.11
CA HIS A 153 -44.20 12.61 27.38
C HIS A 153 -44.82 11.20 27.36
N PRO A 154 -44.90 10.51 26.20
CA PRO A 154 -45.29 9.10 26.15
C PRO A 154 -44.27 8.22 26.88
N ASP A 155 -44.74 7.12 27.44
CA ASP A 155 -43.90 6.10 28.05
C ASP A 155 -43.44 5.12 26.97
N ILE A 156 -42.14 4.83 26.90
CA ILE A 156 -41.54 4.08 25.78
C ILE A 156 -40.58 3.01 26.30
N ASP A 157 -40.99 1.76 26.17
CA ASP A 157 -40.15 0.59 26.46
C ASP A 157 -39.39 0.15 25.21
N HIS A 158 -38.05 0.16 25.28
CA HIS A 158 -37.20 -0.46 24.26
C HIS A 158 -37.06 -1.97 24.52
N VAL A 159 -37.79 -2.77 23.75
CA VAL A 159 -37.79 -4.23 23.89
C VAL A 159 -36.79 -4.85 22.92
N ARG A 160 -35.59 -5.17 23.44
CA ARG A 160 -34.68 -6.13 22.82
C ARG A 160 -35.24 -7.54 22.98
N VAL A 161 -35.68 -8.17 21.90
CA VAL A 161 -36.04 -9.59 21.89
C VAL A 161 -34.77 -10.44 22.05
N PRO A 162 -34.54 -11.13 23.18
CA PRO A 162 -33.27 -11.81 23.41
C PRO A 162 -33.18 -13.13 22.62
N THR A 163 -32.20 -13.25 21.73
CA THR A 163 -31.85 -14.54 21.12
C THR A 163 -30.97 -15.36 22.06
N ARG A 164 -31.58 -16.11 22.99
CA ARG A 164 -30.90 -17.22 23.67
C ARG A 164 -31.82 -18.42 23.92
N PRO A 165 -31.33 -19.67 23.73
CA PRO A 165 -32.05 -20.86 24.12
C PRO A 165 -32.00 -21.05 25.64
N ALA A 166 -33.11 -21.47 26.25
CA ALA A 166 -33.19 -21.92 27.63
C ALA A 166 -33.65 -23.39 27.68
N PRO A 167 -33.20 -24.19 28.66
CA PRO A 167 -33.28 -25.64 28.61
C PRO A 167 -34.64 -26.17 29.10
N LEU A 168 -35.14 -27.22 28.46
CA LEU A 168 -36.27 -28.02 28.97
C LEU A 168 -35.76 -29.32 29.57
N ARG A 169 -36.01 -29.52 30.88
CA ARG A 169 -35.77 -30.79 31.56
C ARG A 169 -37.03 -31.27 32.30
N ALA A 170 -37.81 -32.09 31.58
CA ALA A 170 -38.70 -33.18 32.03
C ALA A 170 -39.82 -32.95 33.08
N ALA A 171 -40.82 -33.85 32.99
CA ALA A 171 -42.01 -34.04 33.86
C ALA A 171 -43.17 -33.03 33.69
N SER A 172 -44.46 -33.42 33.59
CA SER A 172 -45.05 -34.77 33.70
C SER A 172 -46.45 -34.96 33.08
N LEU A 173 -46.70 -36.16 32.53
CA LEU A 173 -47.96 -36.95 32.53
C LEU A 173 -49.16 -36.60 31.61
N HIS A 174 -49.48 -37.60 30.75
CA HIS A 174 -50.81 -38.07 30.26
C HIS A 174 -51.77 -37.12 29.52
N ALA A 175 -52.54 -37.54 28.51
CA ALA A 175 -52.64 -38.74 27.65
C ALA A 175 -53.30 -38.27 26.31
N THR A 176 -53.40 -38.98 25.17
CA THR A 176 -53.83 -40.37 24.90
C THR A 176 -53.34 -40.86 23.52
N SER A 177 -53.46 -42.18 23.28
CA SER A 177 -53.49 -42.87 21.97
C SER A 177 -54.41 -42.19 20.93
N THR A 178 -54.28 -42.34 19.60
CA THR A 178 -54.05 -43.54 18.74
C THR A 178 -53.35 -43.13 17.42
N GLY A 179 -52.42 -43.89 16.81
CA GLY A 179 -52.67 -44.95 15.81
C GLY A 179 -52.99 -44.41 14.38
N SER A 180 -52.55 -44.95 13.23
CA SER A 180 -51.62 -46.07 12.89
C SER A 180 -51.52 -46.23 11.35
N VAL A 181 -50.33 -46.56 10.79
CA VAL A 181 -50.11 -47.35 9.51
C VAL A 181 -50.60 -46.67 8.19
N SER A 182 -50.01 -46.77 6.98
CA SER A 182 -49.12 -47.71 6.24
C SER A 182 -48.08 -46.97 5.35
N ASN A 183 -46.86 -47.46 5.09
CA ASN A 183 -46.44 -48.46 4.07
C ASN A 183 -47.05 -48.23 2.64
N LYS A 184 -46.34 -48.35 1.50
CA LYS A 184 -45.10 -49.12 1.17
C LYS A 184 -44.46 -48.74 -0.20
N SER A 185 -43.13 -48.88 -0.32
CA SER A 185 -42.30 -49.33 -1.49
C SER A 185 -42.54 -48.91 -2.97
N GLY A 186 -41.47 -48.34 -3.58
CA GLY A 186 -40.69 -49.00 -4.67
C GLY A 186 -40.99 -48.71 -6.17
N GLY A 187 -39.94 -48.68 -7.01
CA GLY A 187 -40.04 -48.93 -8.47
C GLY A 187 -39.19 -48.04 -9.41
N ASN A 188 -38.37 -48.66 -10.26
CA ASN A 188 -37.69 -48.03 -11.42
C ASN A 188 -38.68 -47.63 -12.52
N GLN A 189 -38.33 -46.62 -13.35
CA GLN A 189 -38.08 -46.76 -14.81
C GLN A 189 -37.92 -45.41 -15.53
N SER A 190 -37.07 -45.39 -16.57
CA SER A 190 -36.97 -44.32 -17.57
C SER A 190 -37.86 -44.60 -18.78
N PRO A 191 -38.35 -43.56 -19.49
CA PRO A 191 -38.21 -43.59 -20.96
C PRO A 191 -38.10 -42.24 -21.70
N LYS A 192 -37.27 -42.27 -22.77
CA LYS A 192 -37.46 -41.76 -24.15
C LYS A 192 -37.79 -40.28 -24.46
N GLN A 193 -37.04 -39.75 -25.44
CA GLN A 193 -37.38 -38.60 -26.29
C GLN A 193 -38.52 -38.91 -27.30
N PRO A 194 -39.10 -37.88 -27.92
CA PRO A 194 -39.54 -37.91 -29.32
C PRO A 194 -38.79 -36.91 -30.23
N GLN A 195 -38.89 -37.13 -31.54
CA GLN A 195 -38.14 -36.46 -32.62
C GLN A 195 -38.87 -35.23 -33.20
N GLY A 196 -38.12 -34.38 -33.94
CA GLY A 196 -38.68 -33.37 -34.85
C GLY A 196 -37.65 -32.92 -35.91
N THR A 197 -38.02 -32.91 -37.18
CA THR A 197 -37.18 -32.55 -38.35
C THR A 197 -37.87 -31.44 -39.21
N PRO A 198 -37.39 -31.04 -40.40
CA PRO A 198 -36.35 -30.01 -40.58
C PRO A 198 -36.74 -28.86 -41.55
N ALA A 199 -35.91 -27.79 -41.61
CA ALA A 199 -35.82 -26.66 -42.59
C ALA A 199 -35.67 -25.30 -41.86
N THR A 200 -34.95 -24.26 -42.33
CA THR A 200 -34.07 -24.07 -43.51
C THR A 200 -33.01 -23.00 -43.17
N ARG A 201 -31.85 -23.02 -43.86
CA ARG A 201 -30.74 -22.05 -43.67
C ARG A 201 -31.06 -20.63 -44.18
N LYS A 202 -30.69 -19.61 -43.40
CA LYS A 202 -30.08 -18.37 -43.93
C LYS A 202 -28.79 -18.08 -43.16
N LYS A 203 -27.72 -17.70 -43.88
CA LYS A 203 -26.38 -17.46 -43.33
C LYS A 203 -26.29 -16.07 -42.71
N HIS A 204 -25.58 -15.95 -41.59
CA HIS A 204 -24.86 -14.74 -41.18
C HIS A 204 -23.45 -15.13 -40.72
N VAL A 205 -22.48 -14.24 -40.92
CA VAL A 205 -21.05 -14.49 -40.71
C VAL A 205 -20.74 -14.38 -39.22
N GLY A 206 -20.26 -15.46 -38.61
CA GLY A 206 -19.93 -15.52 -37.18
C GLY A 206 -18.43 -15.41 -36.92
N PHE A 207 -18.06 -14.59 -35.95
CA PHE A 207 -16.73 -14.60 -35.34
C PHE A 207 -16.49 -15.92 -34.56
N ALA A 208 -15.22 -16.24 -34.30
CA ALA A 208 -14.84 -17.48 -33.61
C ALA A 208 -15.46 -17.59 -32.20
N PRO A 209 -15.85 -18.80 -31.75
CA PRO A 209 -16.41 -19.00 -30.42
C PRO A 209 -15.35 -18.85 -29.31
N PRO A 210 -15.74 -18.43 -28.09
CA PRO A 210 -14.84 -18.36 -26.94
C PRO A 210 -14.35 -19.76 -26.51
N PRO A 211 -13.16 -19.87 -25.88
CA PRO A 211 -12.62 -21.13 -25.41
C PRO A 211 -13.50 -21.77 -24.31
N ALA A 212 -13.44 -23.10 -24.23
CA ALA A 212 -14.30 -23.90 -23.36
C ALA A 212 -14.12 -23.58 -21.86
N ALA A 213 -15.22 -23.64 -21.11
CA ALA A 213 -15.23 -23.42 -19.67
C ALA A 213 -14.34 -24.45 -18.94
N TYR A 214 -13.43 -23.95 -18.10
CA TYR A 214 -12.54 -24.76 -17.29
C TYR A 214 -13.35 -25.65 -16.32
N ARG A 215 -13.01 -26.95 -16.23
CA ARG A 215 -13.69 -27.89 -15.33
C ARG A 215 -13.54 -27.42 -13.87
N LYS A 216 -14.66 -27.33 -13.13
CA LYS A 216 -14.62 -27.24 -11.66
C LYS A 216 -13.92 -28.47 -11.10
N ALA A 217 -12.79 -28.26 -10.44
CA ALA A 217 -12.27 -29.24 -9.47
C ALA A 217 -13.27 -29.38 -8.31
N GLN A 218 -13.34 -30.58 -7.72
CA GLN A 218 -14.27 -30.86 -6.63
C GLN A 218 -13.86 -30.10 -5.36
N SER A 219 -14.85 -29.59 -4.64
CA SER A 219 -14.66 -28.75 -3.44
C SER A 219 -14.20 -29.56 -2.23
N PRO A 220 -13.19 -29.09 -1.46
CA PRO A 220 -13.00 -29.52 -0.08
C PRO A 220 -14.17 -29.07 0.82
N SER A 221 -14.25 -29.64 2.02
CA SER A 221 -15.34 -29.49 2.98
C SER A 221 -15.56 -28.07 3.52
N PRO A 222 -16.80 -27.74 3.96
CA PRO A 222 -17.14 -26.38 4.40
C PRO A 222 -16.69 -26.09 5.84
N SER A 223 -15.65 -25.28 5.97
CA SER A 223 -15.41 -24.49 7.19
C SER A 223 -15.02 -23.05 6.79
N HIS A 224 -15.46 -22.08 7.58
CA HIS A 224 -15.41 -20.63 7.31
C HIS A 224 -16.28 -20.15 6.12
N SER A 225 -17.52 -19.74 6.45
CA SER A 225 -18.32 -18.86 5.58
C SER A 225 -17.60 -17.52 5.39
N LYS A 226 -17.14 -17.23 4.18
CA LYS A 226 -16.46 -15.97 3.84
C LYS A 226 -17.41 -14.80 4.00
N GLN A 227 -17.16 -13.93 4.99
CA GLN A 227 -17.89 -12.67 5.17
C GLN A 227 -17.24 -11.56 4.34
N ALA A 228 -18.05 -10.64 3.82
CA ALA A 228 -17.55 -9.42 3.18
C ALA A 228 -16.90 -8.49 4.21
N VAL A 229 -15.89 -7.73 3.78
CA VAL A 229 -15.23 -6.73 4.64
C VAL A 229 -16.15 -5.51 4.76
N HIS A 230 -16.44 -5.10 5.99
CA HIS A 230 -17.26 -3.93 6.30
C HIS A 230 -16.50 -2.97 7.23
N LEU A 231 -16.75 -1.66 7.08
CA LEU A 231 -16.34 -0.64 8.04
C LEU A 231 -17.45 -0.45 9.09
N ASN A 232 -17.06 -0.43 10.36
CA ASN A 232 -17.94 -0.25 11.51
C ASN A 232 -17.71 1.15 12.09
N SER A 233 -18.72 1.74 12.74
CA SER A 233 -18.60 3.04 13.42
C SER A 233 -17.58 3.04 14.58
N THR A 234 -17.20 1.86 15.07
CA THR A 234 -16.15 1.65 16.08
C THR A 234 -14.74 1.64 15.50
N ASP A 235 -14.58 1.53 14.17
CA ASP A 235 -13.25 1.58 13.55
C ASP A 235 -12.73 3.04 13.61
N GLY A 236 -11.53 3.24 14.15
CA GLY A 236 -10.85 4.53 14.05
C GLY A 236 -9.99 4.65 12.79
N LEU A 237 -9.80 5.89 12.37
CA LEU A 237 -9.00 6.25 11.21
C LEU A 237 -8.06 7.40 11.57
N VAL A 238 -6.76 7.19 11.45
CA VAL A 238 -5.72 8.22 11.59
C VAL A 238 -5.32 8.68 10.19
N VAL A 239 -5.80 9.84 9.77
CA VAL A 239 -5.44 10.48 8.49
C VAL A 239 -4.22 11.36 8.69
N VAL A 240 -3.17 11.16 7.91
CA VAL A 240 -1.89 11.88 8.03
C VAL A 240 -1.57 12.60 6.73
N SER A 241 -1.39 13.92 6.79
CA SER A 241 -1.09 14.76 5.63
C SER A 241 -0.12 15.88 5.99
N ALA A 242 0.64 16.38 5.01
CA ALA A 242 1.64 17.44 5.25
C ALA A 242 1.04 18.67 5.95
N PHE A 243 -0.17 19.08 5.56
CA PHE A 243 -0.96 20.10 6.25
C PHE A 243 -2.28 19.52 6.75
N LEU A 244 -2.81 20.09 7.84
CA LEU A 244 -4.17 19.84 8.31
C LEU A 244 -5.22 20.55 7.42
N PRO A 245 -6.42 19.96 7.20
CA PRO A 245 -7.50 20.56 6.41
C PRO A 245 -8.30 21.60 7.20
N ILE A 246 -7.60 22.61 7.68
CA ILE A 246 -8.11 23.70 8.53
C ILE A 246 -7.59 25.04 8.04
N ILE A 247 -8.36 26.09 8.31
CA ILE A 247 -7.97 27.48 8.13
C ILE A 247 -7.94 28.12 9.52
N LEU A 248 -6.76 28.58 9.97
CA LEU A 248 -6.61 29.27 11.24
C LEU A 248 -6.67 30.79 11.10
N HIS A 249 -7.25 31.42 12.12
CA HIS A 249 -7.43 32.85 12.25
C HIS A 249 -7.01 33.34 13.65
N ARG A 250 -6.35 34.52 13.73
CA ARG A 250 -6.21 35.32 14.97
C ARG A 250 -7.16 36.50 14.85
N ALA A 251 -7.95 36.72 15.89
CA ALA A 251 -8.51 38.04 16.15
C ALA A 251 -7.43 38.96 16.75
N GLU A 252 -7.64 40.28 16.69
CA GLU A 252 -6.70 41.30 17.17
C GLU A 252 -6.47 41.24 18.68
N ASN A 253 -7.44 40.69 19.42
CA ASN A 253 -7.36 40.43 20.86
C ASN A 253 -6.52 39.19 21.24
N GLY A 254 -5.89 38.52 20.27
CA GLY A 254 -5.07 37.32 20.48
C GLY A 254 -5.86 36.00 20.55
N VAL A 255 -7.19 36.02 20.42
CA VAL A 255 -8.00 34.80 20.38
C VAL A 255 -7.82 34.10 19.03
N TRP A 256 -7.64 32.78 19.09
CA TRP A 256 -7.54 31.90 17.93
C TRP A 256 -8.89 31.27 17.60
N PHE A 257 -9.17 31.07 16.31
CA PHE A 257 -10.30 30.26 15.85
C PHE A 257 -9.93 29.52 14.56
N ALA A 258 -10.67 28.45 14.29
CA ALA A 258 -10.41 27.51 13.20
C ALA A 258 -11.70 27.24 12.42
N ASP A 259 -11.59 27.14 11.10
CA ASP A 259 -12.64 26.66 10.20
C ASP A 259 -12.14 25.48 9.37
N TRP A 260 -13.04 24.65 8.84
CA TRP A 260 -12.69 23.57 7.91
C TRP A 260 -12.19 24.15 6.58
N ASP A 261 -11.07 23.63 6.07
CA ASP A 261 -10.70 23.81 4.66
C ASP A 261 -11.47 22.78 3.81
N TYR A 262 -12.70 23.13 3.43
CA TYR A 262 -13.58 22.30 2.60
C TYR A 262 -13.04 22.04 1.17
N GLU A 263 -11.95 22.68 0.75
CA GLU A 263 -11.30 22.44 -0.54
C GLU A 263 -10.22 21.37 -0.46
N MET A 264 -9.67 21.12 0.73
CA MET A 264 -8.80 19.97 0.96
C MET A 264 -9.60 18.67 0.91
N LEU A 265 -9.11 17.72 0.11
CA LEU A 265 -9.68 16.38 -0.11
C LEU A 265 -9.97 15.59 1.19
N LEU A 266 -9.33 15.98 2.30
CA LEU A 266 -9.33 15.29 3.60
C LEU A 266 -10.27 15.93 4.64
N SER A 267 -11.02 16.97 4.24
CA SER A 267 -12.11 17.59 5.03
C SER A 267 -13.36 16.71 5.14
N MET A 268 -13.36 15.53 4.52
CA MET A 268 -14.52 14.64 4.48
C MET A 268 -15.05 14.25 5.86
N GLN A 269 -16.34 14.49 6.06
CA GLN A 269 -17.10 13.95 7.17
C GLN A 269 -17.44 12.48 6.89
N THR A 270 -17.12 11.60 7.84
CA THR A 270 -17.45 10.18 7.78
C THR A 270 -18.06 9.75 9.11
N HIS A 271 -18.71 8.59 9.15
CA HIS A 271 -19.25 7.99 10.38
C HIS A 271 -18.18 7.27 11.24
N LEU A 272 -16.90 7.36 10.86
CA LEU A 272 -15.78 6.77 11.58
C LEU A 272 -15.23 7.77 12.62
N ARG A 273 -14.53 7.25 13.63
CA ARG A 273 -13.70 8.08 14.51
C ARG A 273 -12.44 8.52 13.76
N VAL A 274 -12.50 9.67 13.09
CA VAL A 274 -11.36 10.21 12.32
C VAL A 274 -10.53 11.19 13.14
N THR A 275 -9.25 10.86 13.33
CA THR A 275 -8.20 11.76 13.85
C THR A 275 -7.35 12.23 12.67
N ARG A 276 -7.11 13.55 12.54
CA ARG A 276 -6.31 14.14 11.45
C ARG A 276 -5.00 14.71 11.98
N ILE A 277 -3.88 14.40 11.34
CA ILE A 277 -2.53 14.77 11.78
C ILE A 277 -1.81 15.49 10.65
N GLY A 278 -1.23 16.66 10.95
CA GLY A 278 -0.48 17.45 9.96
C GLY A 278 0.06 18.76 10.52
N VAL A 279 0.84 19.48 9.72
CA VAL A 279 1.31 20.82 10.07
C VAL A 279 0.18 21.85 9.88
N VAL A 280 0.17 22.87 10.72
CA VAL A 280 -0.79 23.97 10.67
C VAL A 280 -0.43 24.98 9.57
N LYS A 281 -1.40 25.37 8.75
CA LYS A 281 -1.26 26.46 7.76
C LYS A 281 -1.78 27.77 8.36
N TRP A 282 -0.96 28.82 8.32
CA TRP A 282 -1.25 30.13 8.92
C TRP A 282 -0.91 31.26 7.94
N ARG A 283 -1.80 32.24 7.75
CA ARG A 283 -1.56 33.48 6.96
C ARG A 283 -0.77 33.30 5.63
N GLY A 284 -1.04 32.23 4.88
CA GLY A 284 -0.33 31.96 3.62
C GLY A 284 1.10 31.45 3.78
N TRP A 285 1.48 30.97 4.95
CA TRP A 285 2.75 30.29 5.18
C TRP A 285 2.81 28.98 4.39
N HIS A 286 3.78 28.91 3.48
CA HIS A 286 4.06 27.75 2.63
C HIS A 286 5.43 27.12 2.99
N GLY A 287 5.89 27.21 4.24
CA GLY A 287 7.20 26.70 4.65
C GLY A 287 8.38 27.65 4.39
N ASN A 288 8.17 28.96 4.28
CA ASN A 288 9.28 29.92 4.20
C ASN A 288 9.66 30.43 5.59
N THR A 289 10.90 30.91 5.76
CA THR A 289 11.38 31.51 7.01
C THR A 289 10.94 32.97 7.14
N GLY A 290 10.00 33.25 8.04
CA GLY A 290 9.76 34.59 8.56
C GLY A 290 10.70 34.94 9.73
N GLY A 291 10.89 36.23 10.00
CA GLY A 291 11.51 36.67 11.25
C GLY A 291 10.59 36.43 12.45
N GLU A 292 11.15 36.20 13.64
CA GLU A 292 10.36 35.89 14.84
C GLU A 292 9.22 36.90 15.08
N GLY A 293 8.02 36.40 15.31
CA GLY A 293 6.81 37.20 15.47
C GLY A 293 6.14 37.66 14.16
N SER A 294 6.74 37.42 12.98
CA SER A 294 6.05 37.68 11.70
C SER A 294 4.98 36.61 11.40
N PRO A 295 3.97 36.93 10.57
CA PRO A 295 3.04 35.96 9.99
C PRO A 295 3.69 34.75 9.31
N GLU A 296 4.92 34.87 8.85
CA GLU A 296 5.66 33.81 8.14
C GLU A 296 6.53 32.96 9.06
N ALA A 297 6.65 33.29 10.35
CA ALA A 297 7.36 32.47 11.36
C ALA A 297 6.48 31.36 11.98
N GLY A 298 5.24 31.19 11.50
CA GLY A 298 4.30 30.20 12.00
C GLY A 298 3.61 30.62 13.32
N VAL A 299 3.16 29.62 14.10
CA VAL A 299 2.46 29.85 15.38
C VAL A 299 3.47 30.04 16.52
N PRO A 300 3.42 31.17 17.28
CA PRO A 300 4.28 31.41 18.43
C PRO A 300 4.19 30.28 19.47
N VAL A 301 5.33 29.85 20.03
CA VAL A 301 5.43 28.68 20.91
C VAL A 301 4.50 28.80 22.13
N ASN A 302 4.42 29.99 22.72
CA ASN A 302 3.54 30.32 23.85
C ASN A 302 2.04 30.23 23.51
N GLU A 303 1.64 30.37 22.25
CA GLU A 303 0.24 30.36 21.80
C GLU A 303 -0.22 29.00 21.25
N ARG A 304 0.69 28.03 21.06
CA ARG A 304 0.38 26.69 20.51
C ARG A 304 -0.73 25.95 21.26
N HIS A 305 -0.79 26.11 22.59
CA HIS A 305 -1.83 25.49 23.42
C HIS A 305 -3.25 26.01 23.10
N LEU A 306 -3.39 27.30 22.77
CA LEU A 306 -4.66 27.90 22.35
C LEU A 306 -5.10 27.35 21.00
N VAL A 307 -4.15 27.18 20.08
CA VAL A 307 -4.41 26.54 18.78
C VAL A 307 -4.88 25.10 18.98
N GLU A 308 -4.15 24.29 19.76
CA GLU A 308 -4.55 22.91 20.06
C GLU A 308 -5.96 22.79 20.63
N GLU A 309 -6.36 23.70 21.52
CA GLU A 309 -7.72 23.74 22.06
C GLU A 309 -8.79 24.01 20.99
N CYS A 310 -8.54 24.94 20.06
CA CYS A 310 -9.39 25.12 18.89
C CYS A 310 -9.46 23.84 18.04
N LEU A 311 -8.33 23.17 17.80
CA LEU A 311 -8.25 22.01 16.89
C LEU A 311 -8.90 20.72 17.44
N ARG A 312 -9.05 20.59 18.76
CA ARG A 312 -9.77 19.45 19.39
C ARG A 312 -11.19 19.28 18.85
N HIS A 313 -11.90 20.39 18.61
CA HIS A 313 -13.26 20.39 18.06
C HIS A 313 -13.36 19.77 16.64
N PHE A 314 -12.23 19.70 15.93
CA PHE A 314 -12.12 19.18 14.56
C PHE A 314 -11.51 17.76 14.52
N ASN A 315 -11.17 17.18 15.68
CA ASN A 315 -10.31 16.00 15.82
C ASN A 315 -8.99 16.15 15.04
N CYS A 316 -8.43 17.37 15.04
CA CYS A 316 -7.17 17.69 14.38
C CYS A 316 -6.04 17.79 15.44
N VAL A 317 -4.91 17.16 15.15
CA VAL A 317 -3.71 17.17 16.01
C VAL A 317 -2.56 17.81 15.22
N PRO A 318 -2.01 18.94 15.69
CA PRO A 318 -0.94 19.63 14.99
C PRO A 318 0.40 18.90 15.17
N VAL A 319 1.17 18.79 14.10
CA VAL A 319 2.59 18.43 14.17
C VAL A 319 3.39 19.73 14.23
N TRP A 320 3.97 20.01 15.38
CA TRP A 320 4.79 21.21 15.58
C TRP A 320 6.23 20.97 15.11
N ILE A 321 6.61 21.64 14.03
CA ILE A 321 7.92 21.53 13.40
C ILE A 321 8.54 22.93 13.34
N ASP A 322 9.87 23.00 13.47
CA ASP A 322 10.61 24.23 13.20
C ASP A 322 10.34 24.74 11.77
N PRO A 323 10.05 26.05 11.56
CA PRO A 323 9.72 26.57 10.23
C PRO A 323 10.83 26.44 9.19
N ALA A 324 12.10 26.54 9.58
CA ALA A 324 13.23 26.40 8.65
C ALA A 324 13.39 24.93 8.24
N LEU A 325 13.38 24.02 9.20
CA LEU A 325 13.42 22.56 8.95
C LEU A 325 12.26 22.09 8.06
N PHE A 326 11.04 22.59 8.33
CA PHE A 326 9.89 22.28 7.48
C PHE A 326 10.03 22.89 6.08
N GLY A 327 10.63 24.08 5.96
CA GLY A 327 10.94 24.71 4.68
C GLY A 327 11.95 23.92 3.83
N GLU A 328 13.01 23.41 4.44
CA GLU A 328 13.97 22.54 3.74
C GLU A 328 13.33 21.25 3.27
N MET A 329 12.47 20.64 4.09
CA MET A 329 11.68 19.47 3.69
C MET A 329 10.68 19.79 2.57
N TYR A 330 9.88 20.84 2.74
CA TYR A 330 8.72 21.13 1.90
C TYR A 330 9.11 21.87 0.62
N ASN A 331 9.80 23.00 0.72
CA ASN A 331 10.21 23.80 -0.43
C ASN A 331 11.46 23.22 -1.09
N GLY A 332 12.48 22.88 -0.29
CA GLY A 332 13.73 22.29 -0.78
C GLY A 332 13.51 20.89 -1.39
N PHE A 333 13.28 19.88 -0.56
CA PHE A 333 13.21 18.50 -1.02
C PHE A 333 11.92 18.19 -1.79
N CYS A 334 10.74 18.47 -1.21
CA CYS A 334 9.49 18.09 -1.84
C CYS A 334 9.19 18.89 -3.11
N LYS A 335 9.26 20.22 -3.06
CA LYS A 335 8.92 21.08 -4.22
C LYS A 335 10.09 21.31 -5.17
N GLY A 336 11.33 21.27 -4.70
CA GLY A 336 12.53 21.36 -5.54
C GLY A 336 12.92 20.04 -6.21
N VAL A 337 12.86 18.91 -5.50
CA VAL A 337 13.36 17.60 -5.99
C VAL A 337 12.23 16.68 -6.44
N LEU A 338 11.31 16.33 -5.53
CA LEU A 338 10.29 15.32 -5.82
C LEU A 338 9.25 15.81 -6.82
N TRP A 339 8.77 17.05 -6.70
CA TRP A 339 7.70 17.58 -7.56
C TRP A 339 8.06 17.59 -9.06
N PRO A 340 9.23 18.08 -9.51
CA PRO A 340 9.66 17.96 -10.90
C PRO A 340 9.72 16.51 -11.39
N VAL A 341 10.44 15.64 -10.66
CA VAL A 341 10.65 14.24 -11.07
C VAL A 341 9.33 13.47 -11.15
N LEU A 342 8.44 13.63 -10.17
CA LEU A 342 7.11 12.99 -10.17
C LEU A 342 6.21 13.47 -11.32
N HIS A 343 6.46 14.65 -11.88
CA HIS A 343 5.78 15.20 -13.07
C HIS A 343 6.57 14.99 -14.37
N ASN A 344 7.52 14.04 -14.41
CA ASN A 344 8.37 13.73 -15.56
C ASN A 344 9.31 14.88 -16.01
N VAL A 345 9.60 15.85 -15.15
CA VAL A 345 10.56 16.94 -15.44
C VAL A 345 11.93 16.56 -14.89
N THR A 346 12.69 15.81 -15.68
CA THR A 346 14.14 15.64 -15.46
C THR A 346 14.89 16.78 -16.14
N SER A 347 15.05 17.91 -15.45
CA SER A 347 15.83 18.99 -16.04
C SER A 347 17.32 18.69 -15.98
N VAL A 348 17.89 18.31 -17.13
CA VAL A 348 19.34 18.10 -17.32
C VAL A 348 20.09 19.44 -17.42
N TYR A 349 19.39 20.58 -17.57
CA TYR A 349 19.99 21.88 -17.92
C TYR A 349 19.36 23.09 -17.20
N SER A 350 18.68 22.92 -16.06
CA SER A 350 17.99 24.04 -15.36
C SER A 350 18.89 25.05 -14.65
N SER A 351 20.20 24.90 -14.73
CA SER A 351 21.22 25.78 -14.16
C SER A 351 22.03 26.50 -15.24
N ARG A 352 21.35 27.09 -16.24
CA ARG A 352 21.93 28.20 -16.99
C ARG A 352 21.55 29.51 -16.28
N PRO A 353 22.50 30.25 -15.67
CA PRO A 353 22.27 31.65 -15.35
C PRO A 353 22.07 32.40 -16.67
N ASP A 354 21.07 33.27 -16.75
CA ASP A 354 20.98 34.19 -17.88
C ASP A 354 22.07 35.24 -17.74
N ASP A 355 22.86 35.41 -18.81
CA ASP A 355 23.72 36.57 -19.03
C ASP A 355 22.85 37.84 -19.10
N TYR A 356 22.61 38.44 -17.95
CA TYR A 356 22.18 39.83 -17.80
C TYR A 356 23.14 40.55 -16.84
N GLN A 357 24.44 40.53 -17.18
CA GLN A 357 25.37 41.50 -16.62
C GLN A 357 25.02 42.90 -17.13
N VAL A 358 24.67 43.79 -16.20
CA VAL A 358 24.70 45.23 -16.40
C VAL A 358 26.14 45.61 -16.78
N PRO A 359 26.37 46.36 -17.87
CA PRO A 359 27.73 46.65 -18.32
C PRO A 359 28.45 47.57 -17.34
N ASN A 360 29.64 47.17 -16.88
CA ASN A 360 30.63 48.11 -16.38
C ASN A 360 32.06 47.59 -16.59
N ASN A 361 32.86 48.43 -17.25
CA ASN A 361 34.25 48.22 -17.64
C ASN A 361 35.17 47.61 -16.57
N SER A 362 35.96 46.61 -16.95
CA SER A 362 37.43 46.78 -17.05
C SER A 362 38.16 45.53 -17.60
N ALA A 363 38.99 45.75 -18.63
CA ALA A 363 40.16 44.99 -19.07
C ALA A 363 40.16 43.44 -19.00
N MET A 364 40.10 42.81 -20.18
CA MET A 364 40.76 41.50 -20.40
C MET A 364 42.29 41.68 -20.44
N THR A 365 43.02 40.67 -19.97
CA THR A 365 44.29 40.26 -20.58
C THR A 365 44.22 38.77 -20.88
N SER A 366 44.45 38.42 -22.13
CA SER A 366 44.52 37.05 -22.64
C SER A 366 45.91 36.46 -22.48
N ASP A 367 45.97 35.20 -22.03
CA ASP A 367 46.83 34.13 -22.55
C ASP A 367 46.13 32.84 -22.07
N GLU A 368 45.34 32.21 -22.94
CA GLU A 368 45.77 31.00 -23.67
C GLU A 368 46.23 29.91 -22.67
N ALA A 369 45.30 29.17 -22.05
CA ALA A 369 44.54 28.07 -22.65
C ALA A 369 45.44 26.96 -23.23
N LEU A 370 45.16 25.72 -22.79
CA LEU A 370 45.77 24.44 -23.20
C LEU A 370 47.16 24.13 -22.61
N GLN A 371 47.19 23.26 -21.60
CA GLN A 371 47.58 21.85 -21.83
C GLN A 371 47.25 20.93 -20.64
N PHE A 372 46.22 20.11 -20.82
CA PHE A 372 46.01 18.77 -20.22
C PHE A 372 46.53 18.50 -18.78
N THR A 373 45.76 18.83 -17.73
CA THR A 373 45.83 18.09 -16.43
C THR A 373 44.61 18.25 -15.48
N GLU A 374 43.39 18.55 -15.95
CA GLU A 374 42.27 18.89 -15.04
C GLU A 374 40.92 18.20 -15.35
N TYR A 375 40.95 16.90 -15.68
CA TYR A 375 39.73 16.07 -15.79
C TYR A 375 39.54 15.20 -14.52
N SER A 376 39.16 15.81 -13.38
CA SER A 376 38.53 15.08 -12.24
C SER A 376 37.98 15.97 -11.08
N MET A 377 37.65 17.26 -11.29
CA MET A 377 37.06 18.08 -10.20
C MET A 377 35.70 18.77 -10.53
N ASP A 378 35.32 18.89 -11.80
CA ASP A 378 34.05 19.53 -12.20
C ASP A 378 32.79 18.85 -11.65
N ASP A 379 32.83 17.52 -11.43
CA ASP A 379 31.69 16.77 -10.88
C ASP A 379 31.37 17.12 -9.41
N VAL A 380 32.27 17.82 -8.70
CA VAL A 380 32.12 18.16 -7.28
C VAL A 380 31.42 19.50 -7.06
N GLU A 381 31.62 20.49 -7.94
CA GLU A 381 30.94 21.81 -7.83
C GLU A 381 29.62 21.90 -8.61
N GLN A 382 29.40 21.08 -9.65
CA GLN A 382 28.18 21.21 -10.47
C GLN A 382 26.92 20.63 -9.79
N GLY A 383 27.08 19.65 -8.89
CA GLY A 383 26.00 19.00 -8.16
C GLY A 383 25.08 18.12 -9.02
N PRO A 384 24.44 17.08 -8.45
CA PRO A 384 23.55 16.23 -9.23
C PRO A 384 22.32 16.98 -9.74
N ILE A 385 21.84 16.53 -10.90
CA ILE A 385 20.76 17.07 -11.77
C ILE A 385 19.46 17.53 -11.05
N HIS A 386 19.18 17.03 -9.84
CA HIS A 386 18.00 17.40 -9.04
C HIS A 386 18.33 17.86 -7.61
N GLY A 387 19.60 18.12 -7.33
CA GLY A 387 20.11 18.49 -6.02
C GLY A 387 20.08 20.00 -5.76
N GLY A 388 20.11 20.40 -4.49
CA GLY A 388 20.07 21.80 -4.07
C GLY A 388 21.40 22.54 -4.25
N ARG A 389 22.13 22.29 -5.34
CA ARG A 389 23.54 22.67 -5.57
C ARG A 389 24.49 22.11 -4.49
N GLY A 390 24.47 20.79 -4.28
CA GLY A 390 25.32 20.11 -3.28
C GLY A 390 24.67 19.95 -1.89
N ARG A 391 23.37 20.24 -1.76
CA ARG A 391 22.62 20.18 -0.49
C ARG A 391 21.83 18.88 -0.30
N GLU A 392 22.15 17.82 -1.02
CA GLU A 392 21.32 16.60 -1.09
C GLU A 392 21.22 15.89 0.26
N ALA A 393 22.34 15.84 1.00
CA ALA A 393 22.40 15.27 2.34
C ALA A 393 21.58 16.06 3.36
N GLU A 394 21.61 17.39 3.30
CA GLU A 394 20.83 18.28 4.17
C GLU A 394 19.33 18.13 3.90
N LEU A 395 18.93 18.25 2.63
CA LEU A 395 17.53 18.11 2.20
C LEU A 395 16.96 16.72 2.54
N TRP A 396 17.77 15.67 2.39
CA TRP A 396 17.38 14.31 2.78
C TRP A 396 17.31 14.15 4.31
N SER A 397 18.21 14.77 5.07
CA SER A 397 18.18 14.80 6.53
C SER A 397 16.92 15.51 7.04
N ALA A 398 16.56 16.67 6.46
CA ALA A 398 15.33 17.39 6.75
C ALA A 398 14.08 16.53 6.47
N TYR A 399 14.03 15.86 5.31
CA TYR A 399 12.93 14.95 4.96
C TYR A 399 12.79 13.79 5.95
N ASN A 400 13.90 13.17 6.37
CA ASN A 400 13.93 12.13 7.41
C ASN A 400 13.49 12.65 8.78
N SER A 401 13.99 13.82 9.21
CA SER A 401 13.69 14.42 10.50
C SER A 401 12.20 14.76 10.64
N VAL A 402 11.62 15.38 9.61
CA VAL A 402 10.19 15.70 9.57
C VAL A 402 9.34 14.43 9.56
N ASN A 403 9.66 13.44 8.71
CA ASN A 403 8.92 12.16 8.67
C ASN A 403 8.99 11.43 10.03
N ARG A 404 10.09 11.57 10.79
CA ARG A 404 10.20 11.03 12.15
C ARG A 404 9.28 11.76 13.15
N GLN A 405 9.25 13.09 13.14
CA GLN A 405 8.37 13.88 14.01
C GLN A 405 6.88 13.60 13.73
N PHE A 406 6.51 13.42 12.46
CA PHE A 406 5.19 12.92 12.09
C PHE A 406 4.91 11.53 12.69
N ALA A 407 5.87 10.61 12.67
CA ALA A 407 5.72 9.29 13.28
C ALA A 407 5.54 9.34 14.80
N ASP A 408 6.17 10.29 15.50
CA ASP A 408 5.97 10.50 16.93
C ASP A 408 4.51 10.86 17.27
N VAL A 409 3.93 11.82 16.55
CA VAL A 409 2.53 12.25 16.77
C VAL A 409 1.55 11.15 16.35
N VAL A 410 1.78 10.45 15.23
CA VAL A 410 0.92 9.32 14.81
C VAL A 410 0.89 8.22 15.87
N VAL A 411 2.03 7.87 16.48
CA VAL A 411 2.10 6.83 17.52
C VAL A 411 1.41 7.27 18.82
N GLN A 412 1.39 8.57 19.14
CA GLN A 412 0.64 9.10 20.28
C GLN A 412 -0.89 9.06 20.07
N CYS A 413 -1.36 9.18 18.82
CA CYS A 413 -2.78 9.20 18.48
C CYS A 413 -3.38 7.83 18.11
N PHE A 414 -2.55 6.82 17.92
CA PHE A 414 -2.96 5.49 17.44
C PHE A 414 -3.54 4.63 18.56
N ASN A 415 -4.73 4.05 18.33
CA ASN A 415 -5.31 3.00 19.17
C ASN A 415 -5.24 1.65 18.45
N GLU A 416 -5.19 0.56 19.20
CA GLU A 416 -5.21 -0.79 18.63
C GLU A 416 -6.49 -1.01 17.79
N GLY A 417 -6.30 -1.46 16.54
CA GLY A 417 -7.37 -1.64 15.56
C GLY A 417 -7.63 -0.44 14.63
N ASP A 418 -7.08 0.74 14.91
CA ASP A 418 -7.20 1.89 14.02
C ASP A 418 -6.50 1.65 12.67
N LEU A 419 -7.04 2.25 11.60
CA LEU A 419 -6.40 2.31 10.28
C LEU A 419 -5.55 3.58 10.18
N VAL A 420 -4.34 3.50 9.64
CA VAL A 420 -3.50 4.69 9.37
C VAL A 420 -3.46 4.95 7.87
N TRP A 421 -3.83 6.16 7.45
CA TRP A 421 -3.90 6.54 6.04
C TRP A 421 -3.08 7.82 5.77
N ILE A 422 -1.99 7.65 5.03
CA ILE A 422 -0.97 8.67 4.77
C ILE A 422 -1.16 9.27 3.37
N HIS A 423 -1.06 10.59 3.24
CA HIS A 423 -1.38 11.30 2.00
C HIS A 423 -0.21 12.11 1.42
N GLY A 424 0.04 11.87 0.13
CA GLY A 424 0.95 12.66 -0.70
C GLY A 424 2.43 12.29 -0.58
N PHE A 425 3.23 12.90 -1.44
CA PHE A 425 4.66 12.60 -1.62
C PHE A 425 5.58 13.22 -0.54
N HIS A 426 5.03 14.01 0.38
CA HIS A 426 5.78 14.59 1.50
C HIS A 426 6.12 13.56 2.58
N LEU A 427 5.41 12.41 2.61
CA LEU A 427 5.45 11.43 3.69
C LEU A 427 5.74 9.99 3.18
N LEU A 428 6.54 9.85 2.11
CA LEU A 428 6.76 8.56 1.45
C LEU A 428 7.50 7.54 2.32
N ILE A 429 8.32 8.00 3.26
CA ILE A 429 9.11 7.16 4.18
C ILE A 429 8.47 7.01 5.57
N LEU A 430 7.40 7.75 5.87
CA LEU A 430 6.65 7.63 7.13
C LEU A 430 6.26 6.17 7.47
N PRO A 431 5.80 5.31 6.53
CA PRO A 431 5.48 3.91 6.85
C PRO A 431 6.67 3.15 7.46
N SER A 432 7.91 3.43 7.05
CA SER A 432 9.11 2.80 7.61
C SER A 432 9.39 3.15 9.07
N TYR A 433 8.90 4.30 9.55
CA TYR A 433 8.99 4.68 10.96
C TYR A 433 7.82 4.10 11.77
N LEU A 434 6.61 4.04 11.20
CA LEU A 434 5.43 3.47 11.85
C LEU A 434 5.55 1.96 12.04
N THR A 435 5.91 1.21 11.01
CA THR A 435 5.98 -0.27 11.04
C THR A 435 6.96 -0.81 12.10
N ARG A 436 7.93 0.00 12.56
CA ARG A 436 8.83 -0.34 13.68
C ARG A 436 8.23 -0.15 15.08
N ARG A 437 7.31 0.81 15.23
CA ARG A 437 6.75 1.22 16.54
C ARG A 437 5.36 0.67 16.78
N ILE A 438 4.57 0.59 15.71
CA ILE A 438 3.21 0.07 15.68
C ILE A 438 3.07 -0.96 14.53
N PRO A 439 3.82 -2.08 14.54
CA PRO A 439 3.80 -3.09 13.47
C PRO A 439 2.39 -3.63 13.16
N MET A 440 1.51 -3.58 14.16
CA MET A 440 0.11 -3.99 14.07
C MET A 440 -0.80 -3.02 13.29
N ALA A 441 -0.45 -1.74 13.20
CA ALA A 441 -1.26 -0.72 12.51
C ALA A 441 -1.37 -1.00 11.01
N LYS A 442 -2.58 -1.14 10.47
CA LYS A 442 -2.78 -1.27 9.02
C LYS A 442 -2.53 0.09 8.38
N THR A 443 -1.43 0.20 7.64
CA THR A 443 -0.92 1.47 7.12
C THR A 443 -1.09 1.53 5.61
N GLY A 444 -1.90 2.47 5.10
CA GLY A 444 -2.01 2.76 3.68
C GLY A 444 -1.34 4.10 3.34
N ILE A 445 -0.74 4.22 2.16
CA ILE A 445 -0.27 5.50 1.61
C ILE A 445 -0.93 5.78 0.26
N PHE A 446 -1.42 7.00 0.03
CA PHE A 446 -2.08 7.40 -1.22
C PHE A 446 -1.39 8.61 -1.86
N LEU A 447 -0.97 8.47 -3.13
CA LEU A 447 -0.31 9.53 -3.88
C LEU A 447 -1.31 10.31 -4.75
N HIS A 448 -1.29 11.63 -4.59
CA HIS A 448 -2.14 12.56 -5.36
C HIS A 448 -1.43 13.20 -6.56
N THR A 449 -0.11 13.08 -6.63
CA THR A 449 0.71 13.39 -7.82
C THR A 449 0.71 12.21 -8.80
N PRO A 450 1.19 12.38 -10.04
CA PRO A 450 1.57 11.26 -10.88
C PRO A 450 2.70 10.45 -10.22
N PHE A 451 2.93 9.25 -10.75
CA PHE A 451 4.16 8.50 -10.51
C PHE A 451 4.90 8.36 -11.85
N PRO A 452 6.20 8.68 -11.91
CA PRO A 452 6.96 8.77 -13.15
C PRO A 452 7.50 7.40 -13.58
N SER A 453 7.91 7.27 -14.84
CA SER A 453 8.49 6.02 -15.35
C SER A 453 9.80 5.66 -14.64
N SER A 454 10.24 4.40 -14.73
CA SER A 454 11.52 3.95 -14.15
C SER A 454 12.73 4.73 -14.64
N GLU A 455 12.69 5.21 -15.89
CA GLU A 455 13.74 6.03 -16.50
C GLU A 455 13.89 7.40 -15.85
N ILE A 456 12.78 7.98 -15.40
CA ILE A 456 12.77 9.26 -14.69
C ILE A 456 13.00 9.03 -13.19
N PHE A 457 12.32 8.05 -12.59
CA PHE A 457 12.44 7.77 -11.17
C PHE A 457 13.88 7.38 -10.76
N ARG A 458 14.63 6.74 -11.66
CA ARG A 458 16.04 6.35 -11.39
C ARG A 458 17.01 7.53 -11.30
N THR A 459 16.63 8.74 -11.69
CA THR A 459 17.49 9.94 -11.51
C THR A 459 17.56 10.42 -10.05
N LEU A 460 16.65 9.99 -9.18
CA LEU A 460 16.70 10.28 -7.75
C LEU A 460 17.83 9.50 -7.07
N TRP A 461 18.69 10.18 -6.33
CA TRP A 461 19.76 9.53 -5.53
C TRP A 461 19.18 8.61 -4.44
N CYS A 462 18.12 9.04 -3.78
CA CYS A 462 17.40 8.32 -2.72
C CYS A 462 16.28 7.37 -3.25
N ARG A 463 16.30 7.02 -4.55
CA ARG A 463 15.26 6.20 -5.22
C ARG A 463 14.88 4.92 -4.48
N GLU A 464 15.87 4.18 -3.97
CA GLU A 464 15.62 2.91 -3.28
C GLU A 464 15.00 3.12 -1.91
N ASP A 465 15.49 4.09 -1.14
CA ASP A 465 14.95 4.44 0.18
C ASP A 465 13.51 4.94 0.09
N LEU A 466 13.17 5.71 -0.94
CA LEU A 466 11.79 6.14 -1.18
C LEU A 466 10.86 4.96 -1.48
N LEU A 467 11.27 4.03 -2.34
CA LEU A 467 10.49 2.83 -2.65
C LEU A 467 10.37 1.89 -1.44
N ARG A 468 11.47 1.63 -0.73
CA ARG A 468 11.48 0.84 0.53
C ARG A 468 10.63 1.52 1.61
N GLY A 469 10.63 2.85 1.63
CA GLY A 469 9.75 3.73 2.41
C GLY A 469 8.28 3.42 2.19
N MET A 470 7.83 3.56 0.94
CA MET A 470 6.45 3.30 0.53
C MET A 470 6.06 1.85 0.76
N LEU A 471 6.96 0.89 0.43
CA LEU A 471 6.71 -0.54 0.57
C LEU A 471 6.64 -1.01 2.02
N ASN A 472 7.00 -0.21 3.02
CA ASN A 472 6.72 -0.54 4.42
C ASN A 472 5.24 -0.30 4.80
N ALA A 473 4.45 0.39 3.96
CA ALA A 473 2.99 0.39 4.05
C ALA A 473 2.43 -0.98 3.64
N ASP A 474 1.19 -1.26 4.02
CA ASP A 474 0.41 -2.45 3.66
C ASP A 474 -0.39 -2.24 2.36
N GLN A 475 -0.67 -0.98 2.02
CA GLN A 475 -1.35 -0.56 0.79
C GLN A 475 -0.66 0.69 0.21
N VAL A 476 -0.49 0.73 -1.12
CA VAL A 476 -0.07 1.91 -1.89
C VAL A 476 -1.16 2.25 -2.90
N GLY A 477 -1.67 3.47 -2.87
CA GLY A 477 -2.81 3.93 -3.68
C GLY A 477 -2.45 5.05 -4.67
N PHE A 478 -3.05 4.99 -5.85
CA PHE A 478 -2.89 5.97 -6.94
C PHE A 478 -4.24 6.34 -7.57
N HIS A 479 -4.33 7.51 -8.23
CA HIS A 479 -5.54 7.90 -8.97
C HIS A 479 -5.73 7.18 -10.30
N LEU A 480 -4.64 6.76 -10.95
CA LEU A 480 -4.67 6.08 -12.26
C LEU A 480 -3.77 4.85 -12.26
N PHE A 481 -4.19 3.82 -12.99
CA PHE A 481 -3.41 2.60 -13.17
C PHE A 481 -2.09 2.83 -13.92
N GLU A 482 -2.00 3.89 -14.73
CA GLU A 482 -0.73 4.32 -15.34
C GLU A 482 0.35 4.58 -14.28
N TYR A 483 -0.01 5.31 -13.23
CA TYR A 483 0.91 5.66 -12.13
C TYR A 483 1.24 4.41 -11.29
N ALA A 484 0.23 3.60 -10.98
CA ALA A 484 0.43 2.32 -10.28
C ALA A 484 1.37 1.38 -11.06
N ARG A 485 1.18 1.25 -12.37
CA ARG A 485 2.07 0.47 -13.25
C ARG A 485 3.49 1.00 -13.24
N HIS A 486 3.69 2.31 -13.27
CA HIS A 486 5.03 2.89 -13.18
C HIS A 486 5.70 2.59 -11.83
N PHE A 487 4.97 2.68 -10.72
CA PHE A 487 5.46 2.26 -9.39
C PHE A 487 5.83 0.77 -9.35
N LEU A 488 5.00 -0.11 -9.92
CA LEU A 488 5.27 -1.55 -10.03
C LEU A 488 6.53 -1.84 -10.85
N THR A 489 6.71 -1.18 -12.00
CA THR A 489 7.94 -1.28 -12.82
C THR A 489 9.16 -0.76 -12.06
N CYS A 490 9.05 0.31 -11.29
CA CYS A 490 10.15 0.81 -10.46
C CYS A 490 10.53 -0.19 -9.36
N CYS A 491 9.54 -0.77 -8.66
CA CYS A 491 9.79 -1.82 -7.66
C CYS A 491 10.45 -3.06 -8.27
N ARG A 492 10.03 -3.47 -9.48
CA ARG A 492 10.66 -4.59 -10.20
C ARG A 492 12.10 -4.29 -10.62
N ARG A 493 12.33 -3.16 -11.31
CA ARG A 493 13.65 -2.82 -11.90
C ARG A 493 14.68 -2.36 -10.87
N LEU A 494 14.27 -1.67 -9.79
CA LEU A 494 15.20 -1.10 -8.80
C LEU A 494 15.34 -1.95 -7.53
N LEU A 495 14.35 -2.79 -7.19
CA LEU A 495 14.38 -3.62 -5.97
C LEU A 495 14.25 -5.13 -6.25
N GLY A 496 14.19 -5.56 -7.51
CA GLY A 496 14.05 -6.98 -7.89
C GLY A 496 12.72 -7.62 -7.47
N LEU A 497 11.69 -6.82 -7.19
CA LEU A 497 10.44 -7.32 -6.62
C LEU A 497 9.47 -7.84 -7.67
N THR A 498 8.78 -8.92 -7.29
CA THR A 498 7.73 -9.57 -8.06
C THR A 498 6.36 -8.98 -7.69
N TYR A 499 5.45 -8.90 -8.65
CA TYR A 499 4.09 -8.44 -8.42
C TYR A 499 3.09 -9.23 -9.27
N GLY A 500 1.86 -9.35 -8.79
CA GLY A 500 0.83 -10.15 -9.44
C GLY A 500 -0.54 -10.00 -8.82
N MET A 501 -1.51 -10.71 -9.39
CA MET A 501 -2.87 -10.81 -8.88
C MET A 501 -2.92 -11.93 -7.82
N ILE A 502 -3.21 -11.57 -6.58
CA ILE A 502 -3.27 -12.50 -5.44
C ILE A 502 -4.75 -12.68 -5.04
N PRO A 503 -5.22 -13.92 -4.75
CA PRO A 503 -6.58 -14.14 -4.29
C PRO A 503 -6.88 -13.33 -3.02
N ASP A 504 -7.98 -12.58 -3.03
CA ASP A 504 -8.45 -11.87 -1.84
C ASP A 504 -9.44 -12.72 -1.02
N SER A 505 -9.70 -12.27 0.21
CA SER A 505 -10.61 -12.93 1.15
C SER A 505 -12.07 -12.94 0.70
N SER A 506 -12.48 -12.05 -0.22
CA SER A 506 -13.83 -12.06 -0.83
C SER A 506 -13.95 -13.05 -2.00
N GLY A 507 -12.83 -13.60 -2.48
CA GLY A 507 -12.77 -14.49 -3.65
C GLY A 507 -12.50 -13.75 -4.97
N GLY A 508 -12.29 -12.44 -4.94
CA GLY A 508 -11.71 -11.68 -6.04
C GLY A 508 -10.19 -11.86 -6.11
N HIS A 509 -9.52 -11.02 -6.90
CA HIS A 509 -8.06 -10.95 -6.93
C HIS A 509 -7.63 -9.49 -6.76
N THR A 510 -6.63 -9.27 -5.90
CA THR A 510 -6.04 -7.96 -5.64
C THR A 510 -4.62 -7.89 -6.21
N LEU A 511 -4.26 -6.77 -6.85
CA LEU A 511 -2.91 -6.54 -7.33
C LEU A 511 -1.99 -6.23 -6.14
N ALA A 512 -0.90 -6.98 -5.99
CA ALA A 512 0.04 -6.79 -4.90
C ALA A 512 1.50 -7.04 -5.32
N ILE A 513 2.42 -6.41 -4.57
CA ILE A 513 3.86 -6.62 -4.66
C ILE A 513 4.26 -7.61 -3.56
N ASP A 514 4.93 -8.70 -3.93
CA ASP A 514 5.60 -9.59 -2.99
C ASP A 514 6.91 -8.93 -2.55
N THR A 515 6.96 -8.55 -1.27
CA THR A 515 8.11 -7.98 -0.60
C THR A 515 8.40 -8.73 0.69
N ASN A 516 9.45 -9.56 0.66
CA ASN A 516 9.99 -10.29 1.81
C ASN A 516 8.95 -11.17 2.55
N GLY A 517 8.05 -11.84 1.82
CA GLY A 517 7.00 -12.68 2.42
C GLY A 517 5.77 -11.90 2.90
N ARG A 518 5.65 -10.61 2.58
CA ARG A 518 4.43 -9.82 2.74
C ARG A 518 3.96 -9.29 1.39
N ASN A 519 2.64 -9.28 1.21
CA ASN A 519 1.99 -8.72 0.04
C ASN A 519 1.56 -7.27 0.32
N VAL A 520 2.13 -6.32 -0.40
CA VAL A 520 1.71 -4.90 -0.35
C VAL A 520 0.70 -4.66 -1.44
N VAL A 521 -0.54 -4.34 -1.06
CA VAL A 521 -1.64 -4.12 -2.00
C VAL A 521 -1.44 -2.82 -2.78
N VAL A 522 -1.67 -2.85 -4.09
CA VAL A 522 -1.62 -1.66 -4.95
C VAL A 522 -3.01 -1.36 -5.48
N THR A 523 -3.61 -0.27 -4.99
CA THR A 523 -4.95 0.18 -5.39
C THR A 523 -4.89 1.36 -6.37
N SER A 524 -5.88 1.45 -7.25
CA SER A 524 -5.96 2.47 -8.32
C SER A 524 -7.38 3.00 -8.46
N ILE A 525 -7.69 4.08 -7.74
CA ILE A 525 -9.04 4.66 -7.66
C ILE A 525 -8.95 6.17 -7.79
N HIS A 526 -9.59 6.76 -8.81
CA HIS A 526 -9.61 8.21 -9.02
C HIS A 526 -10.50 8.89 -7.98
N ALA A 527 -10.00 9.94 -7.32
CA ALA A 527 -10.81 10.73 -6.39
C ALA A 527 -11.84 11.61 -7.11
N GLY A 528 -13.02 11.75 -6.51
CA GLY A 528 -14.13 12.54 -7.02
C GLY A 528 -14.20 13.96 -6.45
N VAL A 529 -15.32 14.61 -6.73
CA VAL A 529 -15.85 15.78 -6.01
C VAL A 529 -17.11 15.37 -5.24
N GLU A 530 -17.73 16.28 -4.48
CA GLU A 530 -18.97 15.99 -3.74
C GLU A 530 -20.14 16.84 -4.29
N PRO A 531 -20.96 16.30 -5.24
CA PRO A 531 -22.01 17.07 -5.91
C PRO A 531 -23.03 17.75 -4.99
N PRO A 532 -23.49 17.17 -3.86
CA PRO A 532 -24.39 17.86 -2.93
C PRO A 532 -23.81 19.18 -2.39
N VAL A 533 -22.52 19.18 -2.00
CA VAL A 533 -21.84 20.37 -1.47
C VAL A 533 -21.68 21.43 -2.57
N LEU A 534 -21.25 21.01 -3.77
CA LEU A 534 -21.13 21.91 -4.91
C LEU A 534 -22.48 22.53 -5.32
N ASN A 535 -23.57 21.76 -5.27
CA ASN A 535 -24.92 22.24 -5.59
C ASN A 535 -25.46 23.24 -4.55
N GLN A 536 -25.12 23.08 -3.26
CA GLN A 536 -25.43 24.09 -2.23
C GLN A 536 -24.68 25.40 -2.51
N ILE A 537 -23.39 25.34 -2.84
CA ILE A 537 -22.57 26.52 -3.17
C ILE A 537 -23.08 27.20 -4.46
N LEU A 538 -23.47 26.43 -5.47
CA LEU A 538 -24.03 26.92 -6.74
C LEU A 538 -25.38 27.61 -6.60
N THR A 539 -26.18 27.26 -5.58
CA THR A 539 -27.50 27.85 -5.31
C THR A 539 -27.44 29.01 -4.31
N HIS A 540 -26.32 29.21 -3.62
CA HIS A 540 -26.11 30.35 -2.73
C HIS A 540 -26.20 31.70 -3.49
N SER A 541 -26.90 32.67 -2.91
CA SER A 541 -27.21 33.98 -3.53
C SER A 541 -25.97 34.67 -4.10
N GLY A 542 -24.94 34.88 -3.29
CA GLY A 542 -23.68 35.52 -3.73
C GLY A 542 -22.96 34.80 -4.88
N THR A 543 -23.12 33.48 -5.03
CA THR A 543 -22.55 32.72 -6.16
C THR A 543 -23.32 32.99 -7.44
N VAL A 544 -24.66 32.98 -7.35
CA VAL A 544 -25.57 33.25 -8.48
C VAL A 544 -25.44 34.70 -8.93
N GLU A 545 -25.42 35.64 -7.99
CA GLU A 545 -25.24 37.06 -8.24
C GLU A 545 -23.88 37.32 -8.90
N ARG A 546 -22.77 36.82 -8.35
CA ARG A 546 -21.44 37.03 -8.96
C ARG A 546 -21.33 36.40 -10.34
N ALA A 547 -21.92 35.22 -10.56
CA ALA A 547 -21.97 34.60 -11.89
C ALA A 547 -22.80 35.43 -12.89
N SER A 548 -23.90 36.04 -12.44
CA SER A 548 -24.71 36.96 -13.25
C SER A 548 -23.92 38.23 -13.60
N ILE A 549 -23.23 38.83 -12.63
CA ILE A 549 -22.38 40.01 -12.85
C ILE A 549 -21.28 39.70 -13.89
N ILE A 550 -20.56 38.58 -13.76
CA ILE A 550 -19.54 38.17 -14.75
C ILE A 550 -20.14 38.02 -16.16
N ARG A 551 -21.37 37.51 -16.28
CA ARG A 551 -22.03 37.37 -17.57
C ARG A 551 -22.58 38.70 -18.13
N GLN A 552 -22.90 39.66 -17.27
CA GLN A 552 -23.26 41.04 -17.65
C GLN A 552 -22.02 41.85 -18.08
N GLU A 553 -20.91 41.75 -17.33
CA GLU A 553 -19.60 42.35 -17.65
C GLU A 553 -19.13 41.96 -19.07
N HIS A 554 -19.48 40.75 -19.52
CA HIS A 554 -19.10 40.19 -20.83
C HIS A 554 -20.31 39.86 -21.72
N ALA A 555 -21.38 40.65 -21.65
CA ALA A 555 -22.59 40.45 -22.45
C ALA A 555 -22.27 40.35 -23.96
N GLY A 556 -22.90 39.39 -24.64
CA GLY A 556 -22.68 39.12 -26.07
C GLY A 556 -21.39 38.36 -26.42
N LYS A 557 -20.48 38.11 -25.46
CA LYS A 557 -19.27 37.30 -25.67
C LYS A 557 -19.45 35.85 -25.20
N HIS A 558 -18.73 34.95 -25.86
CA HIS A 558 -18.43 33.62 -25.33
C HIS A 558 -17.37 33.75 -24.22
N ILE A 559 -17.70 33.30 -23.01
CA ILE A 559 -16.81 33.34 -21.85
C ILE A 559 -16.09 32.00 -21.72
N TRP A 560 -14.76 32.00 -21.77
CA TRP A 560 -13.92 30.85 -21.47
C TRP A 560 -13.26 31.05 -20.12
N CYS A 561 -13.13 30.01 -19.31
CA CYS A 561 -12.44 30.07 -18.03
C CYS A 561 -11.24 29.12 -17.99
N ALA A 562 -10.24 29.57 -17.24
CA ALA A 562 -9.06 28.81 -16.89
C ALA A 562 -8.61 29.24 -15.49
N ILE A 563 -8.40 28.26 -14.60
CA ILE A 563 -8.00 28.51 -13.22
C ILE A 563 -6.86 27.57 -12.93
N ASP A 564 -5.63 28.10 -12.96
CA ASP A 564 -4.41 27.33 -12.91
C ASP A 564 -3.49 27.90 -11.83
N ARG A 565 -2.69 27.04 -11.18
CA ARG A 565 -1.54 27.52 -10.41
C ARG A 565 -0.45 27.97 -11.38
N LEU A 566 0.25 29.06 -11.05
CA LEU A 566 1.27 29.63 -11.93
C LEU A 566 2.60 28.85 -11.81
N GLU A 567 2.61 27.69 -12.47
CA GLU A 567 3.77 26.82 -12.67
C GLU A 567 3.83 26.41 -14.15
N SER A 568 5.04 26.21 -14.68
CA SER A 568 5.23 25.80 -16.09
C SER A 568 4.44 24.55 -16.46
N LEU A 569 4.30 23.61 -15.52
CA LEU A 569 3.54 22.37 -15.64
C LEU A 569 2.04 22.54 -15.96
N LYS A 570 1.41 23.69 -15.68
CA LYS A 570 0.01 23.93 -16.07
C LYS A 570 -0.16 24.34 -17.53
N GLY A 571 0.93 24.60 -18.27
CA GLY A 571 0.87 24.90 -19.70
C GLY A 571 0.05 26.14 -20.04
N VAL A 572 0.01 27.14 -19.14
CA VAL A 572 -0.71 28.41 -19.36
C VAL A 572 -0.17 29.17 -20.58
N PRO A 573 1.17 29.28 -20.82
CA PRO A 573 1.70 29.90 -22.03
C PRO A 573 1.22 29.21 -23.32
N LEU A 574 1.19 27.87 -23.35
CA LEU A 574 0.73 27.08 -24.51
C LEU A 574 -0.74 27.38 -24.86
N LYS A 575 -1.59 27.59 -23.85
CA LYS A 575 -3.00 27.99 -23.97
C LYS A 575 -3.15 29.37 -24.63
N LEU A 576 -2.33 30.34 -24.21
CA LEU A 576 -2.32 31.70 -24.74
C LEU A 576 -1.79 31.74 -26.19
N LEU A 577 -0.71 31.01 -26.49
CA LEU A 577 -0.19 30.86 -27.85
C LEU A 577 -1.21 30.19 -28.80
N ALA A 578 -1.99 29.22 -28.29
CA ALA A 578 -3.06 28.61 -29.06
C ALA A 578 -4.22 29.58 -29.32
N LEU A 579 -4.53 30.46 -28.39
CA LEU A 579 -5.55 31.51 -28.53
C LEU A 579 -5.15 32.53 -29.60
N ASP A 580 -3.90 33.01 -29.62
CA ASP A 580 -3.41 33.90 -30.68
C ASP A 580 -3.43 33.22 -32.06
N ARG A 581 -2.98 31.96 -32.13
CA ARG A 581 -3.01 31.16 -33.37
C ARG A 581 -4.44 30.92 -33.85
N PHE A 582 -5.39 30.71 -32.94
CA PHE A 582 -6.81 30.57 -33.26
C PHE A 582 -7.36 31.87 -33.87
N LEU A 583 -7.21 33.01 -33.18
CA LEU A 583 -7.73 34.30 -33.66
C LEU A 583 -7.06 34.77 -34.96
N THR A 584 -5.79 34.45 -35.16
CA THR A 584 -5.07 34.73 -36.43
C THR A 584 -5.63 33.91 -37.60
N ARG A 585 -6.21 32.72 -37.36
CA ARG A 585 -6.82 31.85 -38.38
C ARG A 585 -8.31 32.08 -38.58
N CYS A 586 -9.00 32.45 -37.50
CA CYS A 586 -10.45 32.58 -37.43
C CYS A 586 -10.82 34.00 -36.95
N PRO A 587 -10.51 35.04 -37.76
CA PRO A 587 -10.68 36.44 -37.37
C PRO A 587 -12.15 36.83 -37.11
N GLU A 588 -13.10 36.04 -37.60
CA GLU A 588 -14.54 36.25 -37.37
C GLU A 588 -14.95 36.12 -35.89
N TRP A 589 -14.07 35.63 -35.00
CA TRP A 589 -14.29 35.53 -33.55
C TRP A 589 -13.62 36.64 -32.73
N ILE A 590 -12.84 37.53 -33.36
CA ILE A 590 -12.24 38.68 -32.68
C ILE A 590 -13.35 39.54 -32.06
N GLY A 591 -13.17 39.93 -30.79
CA GLY A 591 -14.16 40.69 -30.01
C GLY A 591 -15.39 39.89 -29.53
N LYS A 592 -15.61 38.66 -30.02
CA LYS A 592 -16.75 37.80 -29.64
C LYS A 592 -16.42 36.78 -28.54
N ILE A 593 -15.17 36.67 -28.14
CA ILE A 593 -14.70 35.76 -27.09
C ILE A 593 -13.99 36.54 -25.97
N VAL A 594 -13.98 35.97 -24.78
CA VAL A 594 -13.12 36.42 -23.67
C VAL A 594 -12.60 35.21 -22.88
N LEU A 595 -11.29 35.15 -22.66
CA LEU A 595 -10.66 34.18 -21.76
C LEU A 595 -10.40 34.82 -20.40
N ILE A 596 -11.12 34.37 -19.39
CA ILE A 596 -10.86 34.68 -17.97
C ILE A 596 -9.82 33.68 -17.47
N GLN A 597 -8.54 34.08 -17.44
CA GLN A 597 -7.45 33.30 -16.89
C GLN A 597 -7.15 33.77 -15.46
N VAL A 598 -7.40 32.91 -14.49
CA VAL A 598 -6.97 33.08 -13.11
C VAL A 598 -5.63 32.39 -12.92
N GLY A 599 -4.66 33.10 -12.35
CA GLY A 599 -3.36 32.56 -11.94
C GLY A 599 -3.25 32.50 -10.42
N ILE A 600 -3.35 31.32 -9.82
CA ILE A 600 -3.14 31.15 -8.38
C ILE A 600 -1.64 31.18 -8.10
N PHE A 601 -1.21 31.96 -7.11
CA PHE A 601 0.19 32.04 -6.72
C PHE A 601 0.81 30.67 -6.32
N ALA A 602 2.07 30.49 -6.67
CA ALA A 602 2.83 29.25 -6.43
C ALA A 602 4.24 29.56 -5.89
N PHE A 603 4.31 30.42 -4.85
CA PHE A 603 5.57 30.90 -4.29
C PHE A 603 6.53 29.79 -3.87
N GLU A 604 6.02 28.60 -3.51
CA GLU A 604 6.85 27.42 -3.17
C GLU A 604 7.69 26.88 -4.35
N ARG A 605 7.43 27.35 -5.58
CA ARG A 605 8.17 26.99 -6.80
C ARG A 605 9.26 28.01 -7.17
N GLY A 606 9.40 29.10 -6.41
CA GLY A 606 10.45 30.10 -6.58
C GLY A 606 10.56 30.64 -8.01
N ASP A 607 11.64 30.30 -8.70
CA ASP A 607 11.99 30.80 -10.04
C ASP A 607 11.01 30.35 -11.13
N ASP A 608 10.48 29.13 -11.04
CA ASP A 608 9.47 28.59 -11.96
C ASP A 608 8.17 29.42 -11.91
N TYR A 609 7.75 29.82 -10.70
CA TYR A 609 6.62 30.73 -10.52
C TYR A 609 6.90 32.12 -11.09
N ARG A 610 8.05 32.73 -10.76
CA ARG A 610 8.41 34.07 -11.27
C ARG A 610 8.49 34.10 -12.79
N ARG A 611 9.16 33.12 -13.40
CA ARG A 611 9.29 32.97 -14.85
C ARG A 611 7.92 32.80 -15.52
N THR A 612 7.09 31.87 -15.01
CA THR A 612 5.75 31.61 -15.54
C THR A 612 4.86 32.86 -15.43
N TYR A 613 4.90 33.59 -14.30
CA TYR A 613 4.14 34.83 -14.12
C TYR A 613 4.54 35.91 -15.15
N HIS A 614 5.84 36.13 -15.35
CA HIS A 614 6.32 37.09 -16.34
C HIS A 614 5.95 36.69 -17.78
N GLU A 615 6.17 35.43 -18.17
CA GLU A 615 5.82 34.91 -19.50
C GLU A 615 4.32 35.03 -19.77
N VAL A 616 3.47 34.60 -18.83
CA VAL A 616 2.01 34.72 -18.94
C VAL A 616 1.58 36.18 -19.08
N THR A 617 2.13 37.09 -18.27
CA THR A 617 1.79 38.52 -18.34
C THR A 617 2.19 39.13 -19.70
N GLN A 618 3.41 38.87 -20.17
CA GLN A 618 3.89 39.33 -21.49
C GLN A 618 3.04 38.78 -22.65
N LEU A 619 2.61 37.51 -22.59
CA LEU A 619 1.72 36.93 -23.58
C LEU A 619 0.32 37.56 -23.54
N VAL A 620 -0.23 37.81 -22.35
CA VAL A 620 -1.51 38.52 -22.17
C VAL A 620 -1.45 39.93 -22.76
N ASP A 621 -0.40 40.69 -22.47
CA ASP A 621 -0.21 42.05 -23.01
C ASP A 621 -0.06 42.03 -24.53
N THR A 622 0.71 41.08 -25.07
CA THR A 622 0.89 40.91 -26.52
C THR A 622 -0.43 40.57 -27.21
N ILE A 623 -1.20 39.63 -26.64
CA ILE A 623 -2.51 39.22 -27.18
C ILE A 623 -3.51 40.37 -27.10
N ASN A 624 -3.60 41.09 -25.99
CA ASN A 624 -4.54 42.21 -25.85
C ASN A 624 -4.13 43.44 -26.67
N LYS A 625 -2.83 43.65 -26.93
CA LYS A 625 -2.35 44.70 -27.86
C LYS A 625 -2.75 44.40 -29.31
N LYS A 626 -2.76 43.12 -29.70
CA LYS A 626 -3.16 42.66 -31.04
C LYS A 626 -4.67 42.50 -31.20
N TRP A 627 -5.34 42.02 -30.15
CA TRP A 627 -6.77 41.69 -30.09
C TRP A 627 -7.39 42.25 -28.78
N PRO A 628 -7.78 43.54 -28.74
CA PRO A 628 -8.21 44.20 -27.50
C PRO A 628 -9.38 43.52 -26.76
N GLY A 629 -9.23 43.35 -25.44
CA GLY A 629 -10.27 42.79 -24.58
C GLY A 629 -10.56 41.30 -24.79
N THR A 630 -9.55 40.54 -25.23
CA THR A 630 -9.64 39.10 -25.48
C THR A 630 -9.27 38.28 -24.25
N VAL A 631 -8.27 38.69 -23.46
CA VAL A 631 -7.83 37.96 -22.27
C VAL A 631 -7.93 38.84 -21.03
N GLN A 632 -8.69 38.38 -20.04
CA GLN A 632 -8.73 38.96 -18.70
C GLN A 632 -7.87 38.08 -17.79
N PHE A 633 -6.64 38.52 -17.51
CA PHE A 633 -5.76 37.84 -16.57
C PHE A 633 -5.92 38.44 -15.17
N ARG A 634 -6.07 37.58 -14.16
CA ARG A 634 -5.98 37.97 -12.75
C ARG A 634 -5.13 36.96 -11.99
N ALA A 635 -3.99 37.42 -11.48
CA ALA A 635 -3.21 36.65 -10.52
C ALA A 635 -3.67 36.97 -9.09
N CYS A 636 -3.80 35.95 -8.23
CA CYS A 636 -4.32 36.11 -6.86
C CYS A 636 -3.81 35.00 -5.92
N PRO A 637 -3.79 35.22 -4.60
CA PRO A 637 -3.51 34.17 -3.63
C PRO A 637 -4.64 33.13 -3.60
N GLU A 638 -4.31 31.92 -3.15
CA GLU A 638 -5.25 30.80 -2.99
C GLU A 638 -6.47 31.18 -2.13
N SER A 639 -6.27 32.03 -1.11
CA SER A 639 -7.33 32.54 -0.22
C SER A 639 -8.41 33.38 -0.91
N GLU A 640 -8.13 33.95 -2.09
CA GLU A 640 -9.10 34.73 -2.89
C GLU A 640 -9.81 33.89 -3.96
N MET A 641 -9.30 32.69 -4.26
CA MET A 641 -9.82 31.78 -5.28
C MET A 641 -10.47 30.53 -4.66
N ARG A 642 -11.11 30.74 -3.51
CA ARG A 642 -11.88 29.70 -2.82
C ARG A 642 -13.05 29.19 -3.65
N LEU A 643 -13.61 28.07 -3.21
CA LEU A 643 -14.63 27.29 -3.92
C LEU A 643 -15.82 28.13 -4.37
N GLN A 644 -16.30 29.08 -3.56
CA GLN A 644 -17.42 29.95 -3.95
C GLN A 644 -17.07 30.84 -5.15
N GLN A 645 -15.93 31.54 -5.09
CA GLN A 645 -15.44 32.42 -6.16
C GLN A 645 -15.18 31.61 -7.43
N ARG A 646 -14.51 30.45 -7.28
CA ARG A 646 -14.24 29.49 -8.35
C ARG A 646 -15.53 28.99 -9.01
N MET A 647 -16.51 28.50 -8.24
CA MET A 647 -17.79 28.04 -8.78
C MET A 647 -18.61 29.16 -9.45
N SER A 648 -18.50 30.42 -9.00
CA SER A 648 -19.14 31.55 -9.69
C SER A 648 -18.58 31.78 -11.10
N ILE A 649 -17.26 31.65 -11.28
CA ILE A 649 -16.59 31.75 -12.59
C ILE A 649 -16.92 30.53 -13.46
N LEU A 650 -16.88 29.32 -12.91
CA LEU A 650 -17.20 28.09 -13.64
C LEU A 650 -18.65 28.08 -14.14
N ARG A 651 -19.61 28.48 -13.30
CA ARG A 651 -21.04 28.65 -13.66
C ARG A 651 -21.24 29.72 -14.74
N ALA A 652 -20.43 30.78 -14.73
CA ALA A 652 -20.53 31.86 -15.70
C ALA A 652 -19.93 31.52 -17.08
N ALA A 653 -19.04 30.53 -17.20
CA ALA A 653 -18.27 30.25 -18.43
C ALA A 653 -18.88 29.19 -19.36
N ASP A 654 -18.82 29.41 -20.68
CA ASP A 654 -19.28 28.52 -21.76
C ASP A 654 -18.30 27.39 -22.09
N LEU A 655 -17.04 27.52 -21.64
CA LEU A 655 -15.92 26.62 -21.92
C LEU A 655 -14.93 26.66 -20.75
N VAL A 656 -14.48 25.50 -20.25
CA VAL A 656 -13.29 25.40 -19.38
C VAL A 656 -12.11 24.86 -20.18
N VAL A 657 -10.91 25.44 -19.98
CA VAL A 657 -9.70 25.11 -20.75
C VAL A 657 -8.56 24.72 -19.81
N VAL A 658 -8.26 23.42 -19.74
CA VAL A 658 -7.18 22.83 -18.92
C VAL A 658 -6.10 22.25 -19.83
N THR A 659 -4.90 22.82 -19.82
CA THR A 659 -3.79 22.49 -20.73
C THR A 659 -2.53 21.99 -19.99
N SER A 660 -2.70 21.42 -18.80
CA SER A 660 -1.60 20.89 -17.99
C SER A 660 -0.68 19.94 -18.77
N ILE A 661 0.62 20.22 -18.77
CA ILE A 661 1.65 19.42 -19.42
C ILE A 661 1.78 18.05 -18.77
N ARG A 662 1.69 18.01 -17.43
CA ARG A 662 1.53 16.80 -16.63
C ARG A 662 0.80 17.21 -15.35
N ASP A 663 -0.26 16.50 -15.00
CA ASP A 663 -1.04 16.81 -13.79
C ASP A 663 -1.28 15.56 -12.95
N GLY A 664 -1.25 15.74 -11.63
CA GLY A 664 -1.81 14.77 -10.68
C GLY A 664 -3.33 14.91 -10.65
N LEU A 665 -3.91 14.84 -9.46
CA LEU A 665 -5.34 15.09 -9.26
C LEU A 665 -5.73 16.50 -9.71
N ASN A 666 -6.58 16.60 -10.73
CA ASN A 666 -7.19 17.86 -11.13
C ASN A 666 -8.72 17.77 -11.06
N LEU A 667 -9.31 18.50 -10.09
CA LEU A 667 -10.75 18.51 -9.81
C LEU A 667 -11.52 19.55 -10.64
N LEU A 668 -10.85 20.53 -11.26
CA LEU A 668 -11.51 21.67 -11.93
C LEU A 668 -12.50 21.24 -13.04
N PRO A 669 -12.21 20.24 -13.90
CA PRO A 669 -13.19 19.75 -14.88
C PRO A 669 -14.38 19.03 -14.26
N LEU A 670 -14.20 18.39 -13.10
CA LEU A 670 -15.26 17.71 -12.37
C LEU A 670 -16.21 18.75 -11.73
N GLU A 671 -15.64 19.77 -11.08
CA GLU A 671 -16.38 20.93 -10.53
C GLU A 671 -17.17 21.66 -11.62
N TYR A 672 -16.54 21.94 -12.77
CA TYR A 672 -17.19 22.58 -13.91
C TYR A 672 -18.35 21.75 -14.47
N THR A 673 -18.23 20.42 -14.48
CA THR A 673 -19.31 19.52 -14.92
C THR A 673 -20.53 19.63 -14.00
N ILE A 674 -20.32 19.77 -12.69
CA ILE A 674 -21.42 20.01 -11.73
C ILE A 674 -21.98 21.44 -11.87
N ALA A 675 -21.13 22.45 -12.10
CA ALA A 675 -21.55 23.83 -12.35
C ALA A 675 -22.49 24.02 -13.55
N HIS A 676 -22.48 23.07 -14.50
CA HIS A 676 -23.37 23.02 -15.66
C HIS A 676 -24.34 21.83 -15.65
N GLN A 677 -24.48 21.12 -14.53
CA GLN A 677 -25.40 19.97 -14.41
C GLN A 677 -26.87 20.39 -14.56
N ASP A 678 -27.22 21.60 -14.12
CA ASP A 678 -28.57 22.17 -14.25
C ASP A 678 -29.06 22.21 -15.71
N ALA A 679 -28.14 22.31 -16.65
CA ALA A 679 -28.35 22.32 -18.09
C ALA A 679 -28.93 20.99 -18.65
N LEU A 680 -28.86 19.90 -17.88
CA LEU A 680 -29.51 18.62 -18.21
C LEU A 680 -31.01 18.59 -17.88
N THR A 681 -31.49 19.51 -17.03
CA THR A 681 -32.89 19.60 -16.59
C THR A 681 -33.77 20.30 -17.63
N GLU A 682 -35.09 20.07 -17.61
CA GLU A 682 -36.01 20.75 -18.51
C GLU A 682 -36.10 22.27 -18.31
N MET A 683 -35.88 22.76 -17.09
CA MET A 683 -35.80 24.20 -16.82
C MET A 683 -34.47 24.78 -17.33
N GLY A 684 -33.34 24.12 -17.08
CA GLY A 684 -32.04 24.51 -17.63
C GLY A 684 -32.00 24.49 -19.16
N ARG A 685 -32.75 23.58 -19.80
CA ARG A 685 -32.97 23.57 -21.25
C ARG A 685 -33.59 24.86 -21.80
N LYS A 686 -34.42 25.54 -21.00
CA LYS A 686 -35.12 26.79 -21.37
C LYS A 686 -34.39 28.08 -20.96
N ASP A 687 -33.34 27.97 -20.14
CA ASP A 687 -32.61 29.10 -19.52
C ASP A 687 -31.65 29.88 -20.46
N GLY A 688 -31.67 29.61 -21.77
CA GLY A 688 -30.89 30.35 -22.79
C GLY A 688 -29.35 30.23 -22.73
N ARG A 689 -28.76 29.81 -21.60
CA ARG A 689 -27.32 29.56 -21.44
C ARG A 689 -26.83 28.42 -22.34
N LYS A 690 -25.67 28.60 -22.97
CA LYS A 690 -24.97 27.55 -23.72
C LYS A 690 -24.53 26.43 -22.79
N ARG A 691 -24.57 25.18 -23.25
CA ARG A 691 -24.15 24.02 -22.44
C ARG A 691 -22.63 24.01 -22.27
N GLY A 692 -22.14 23.96 -21.03
CA GLY A 692 -20.71 23.98 -20.75
C GLY A 692 -19.94 22.84 -21.42
N LEU A 693 -18.75 23.15 -21.94
CA LEU A 693 -17.85 22.20 -22.60
C LEU A 693 -16.46 22.24 -21.93
N CYS A 694 -15.76 21.10 -21.93
CA CYS A 694 -14.39 21.00 -21.42
C CYS A 694 -13.40 20.78 -22.58
N ILE A 695 -12.32 21.56 -22.62
CA ILE A 695 -11.08 21.21 -23.32
C ILE A 695 -10.07 20.76 -22.27
N LEU A 696 -9.48 19.58 -22.46
CA LEU A 696 -8.69 18.91 -21.43
C LEU A 696 -7.41 18.29 -22.01
N SER A 697 -6.27 18.59 -21.40
CA SER A 697 -5.00 17.93 -21.72
C SER A 697 -5.08 16.41 -21.53
N GLU A 698 -4.57 15.66 -22.51
CA GLU A 698 -4.42 14.21 -22.41
C GLU A 698 -3.54 13.75 -21.23
N PHE A 699 -2.70 14.65 -20.70
CA PHE A 699 -1.77 14.41 -19.59
C PHE A 699 -2.31 14.76 -18.18
N ALA A 700 -3.57 15.19 -18.07
CA ALA A 700 -4.25 15.41 -16.79
C ALA A 700 -4.95 14.14 -16.29
N SER A 701 -4.95 13.87 -14.96
CA SER A 701 -5.52 12.63 -14.41
C SER A 701 -6.96 12.36 -14.84
N CYS A 702 -7.76 13.42 -14.92
CA CYS A 702 -9.17 13.35 -15.22
C CYS A 702 -9.47 12.97 -16.69
N THR A 703 -8.48 12.94 -17.61
CA THR A 703 -8.71 12.56 -19.01
C THR A 703 -9.30 11.15 -19.17
N ARG A 704 -8.89 10.18 -18.35
CA ARG A 704 -9.40 8.80 -18.44
C ARG A 704 -10.86 8.65 -17.97
N VAL A 705 -11.38 9.64 -17.24
CA VAL A 705 -12.74 9.63 -16.67
C VAL A 705 -13.68 10.63 -17.36
N MET A 706 -13.16 11.75 -17.86
CA MET A 706 -13.90 12.84 -18.50
C MET A 706 -14.17 12.61 -20.00
N ARG A 707 -14.83 11.50 -20.34
CA ARG A 707 -15.09 11.08 -21.74
C ARG A 707 -15.91 12.07 -22.59
N GLY A 708 -16.58 13.04 -21.98
CA GLY A 708 -17.30 14.11 -22.68
C GLY A 708 -16.40 15.24 -23.22
N ALA A 709 -15.18 15.38 -22.69
CA ALA A 709 -14.28 16.48 -23.03
C ALA A 709 -13.75 16.41 -24.48
N LEU A 710 -13.24 17.54 -24.96
CA LEU A 710 -12.32 17.58 -26.09
C LEU A 710 -10.91 17.40 -25.56
N HIS A 711 -10.33 16.21 -25.79
CA HIS A 711 -8.96 15.92 -25.39
C HIS A 711 -7.97 16.55 -26.39
N VAL A 712 -6.90 17.15 -25.88
CA VAL A 712 -5.85 17.79 -26.67
C VAL A 712 -4.46 17.43 -26.15
N ASN A 713 -3.49 17.32 -27.04
CA ASN A 713 -2.09 17.37 -26.68
C ASN A 713 -1.65 18.84 -26.47
N PRO A 714 -1.27 19.27 -25.25
CA PRO A 714 -0.97 20.67 -24.96
C PRO A 714 0.26 21.21 -25.71
N TRP A 715 1.21 20.34 -26.08
CA TRP A 715 2.40 20.71 -26.85
C TRP A 715 2.06 21.10 -28.30
N LYS A 716 0.93 20.62 -28.81
CA LYS A 716 0.50 20.86 -30.18
C LYS A 716 -0.46 22.04 -30.23
N ILE A 717 0.11 23.25 -30.20
CA ILE A 717 -0.61 24.55 -30.23
C ILE A 717 -1.72 24.60 -31.31
N SER A 718 -1.48 24.03 -32.49
CA SER A 718 -2.47 23.95 -33.58
C SER A 718 -3.67 23.05 -33.25
N GLU A 719 -3.52 22.04 -32.42
CA GLU A 719 -4.59 21.13 -31.99
C GLU A 719 -5.48 21.79 -30.94
N ILE A 720 -4.89 22.51 -29.96
CA ILE A 720 -5.66 23.36 -29.04
C ILE A 720 -6.45 24.41 -29.82
N ALA A 721 -5.84 25.08 -30.81
CA ALA A 721 -6.52 26.06 -31.66
C ALA A 721 -7.67 25.44 -32.49
N ASN A 722 -7.48 24.21 -32.99
CA ASN A 722 -8.55 23.47 -33.65
C ASN A 722 -9.67 23.06 -32.68
N ALA A 723 -9.35 22.73 -31.43
CA ALA A 723 -10.33 22.43 -30.39
C ALA A 723 -11.14 23.68 -29.98
N PHE A 724 -10.54 24.87 -29.97
CA PHE A 724 -11.26 26.15 -29.82
C PHE A 724 -12.26 26.36 -30.97
N HIS A 725 -11.82 26.18 -32.22
CA HIS A 725 -12.70 26.27 -33.39
C HIS A 725 -13.84 25.23 -33.35
N GLN A 726 -13.54 23.99 -32.95
CA GLN A 726 -14.54 22.93 -32.78
C GLN A 726 -15.53 23.27 -31.66
N ALA A 727 -15.05 23.77 -30.51
CA ALA A 727 -15.89 24.13 -29.37
C ALA A 727 -16.90 25.23 -29.72
N LEU A 728 -16.50 26.23 -30.51
CA LEU A 728 -17.37 27.33 -30.93
C LEU A 728 -18.45 26.91 -31.94
N ASN A 729 -18.12 25.98 -32.85
CA ASN A 729 -19.02 25.48 -33.88
C ASN A 729 -19.80 24.21 -33.49
N MET A 730 -19.63 23.72 -32.25
CA MET A 730 -20.33 22.53 -31.75
C MET A 730 -21.81 22.84 -31.48
N SER A 731 -22.72 21.99 -32.00
CA SER A 731 -24.15 22.10 -31.73
C SER A 731 -24.47 21.89 -30.25
N GLU A 732 -25.53 22.55 -29.76
CA GLU A 732 -25.97 22.39 -28.37
C GLU A 732 -26.39 20.95 -28.04
N ASP A 733 -26.86 20.15 -29.01
CA ASP A 733 -27.16 18.73 -28.83
C ASP A 733 -25.91 17.89 -28.56
N GLU A 734 -24.82 18.12 -29.28
CA GLU A 734 -23.54 17.42 -29.05
C GLU A 734 -22.90 17.89 -27.73
N ARG A 735 -23.01 19.19 -27.39
CA ARG A 735 -22.61 19.70 -26.07
C ARG A 735 -23.42 19.02 -24.96
N LEU A 736 -24.75 18.91 -25.11
CA LEU A 736 -25.65 18.26 -24.16
C LEU A 736 -25.32 16.77 -23.97
N ARG A 737 -25.05 16.05 -25.06
CA ARG A 737 -24.62 14.63 -25.02
C ARG A 737 -23.29 14.47 -24.26
N ARG A 738 -22.33 15.36 -24.51
CA ARG A 738 -21.02 15.36 -23.85
C ARG A 738 -21.10 15.61 -22.36
N ILE A 739 -21.83 16.64 -21.93
CA ILE A 739 -21.99 16.93 -20.49
C ILE A 739 -22.82 15.85 -19.79
N GLY A 740 -23.79 15.22 -20.46
CA GLY A 740 -24.49 14.05 -19.93
C GLY A 740 -23.55 12.90 -19.59
N ILE A 741 -22.68 12.51 -20.53
CA ILE A 741 -21.67 11.44 -20.34
C ILE A 741 -20.69 11.80 -19.22
N ALA A 742 -20.25 13.06 -19.14
CA ALA A 742 -19.37 13.51 -18.07
C ALA A 742 -20.09 13.45 -16.70
N SER A 743 -21.29 14.02 -16.60
CA SER A 743 -22.08 14.09 -15.37
C SER A 743 -22.38 12.70 -14.78
N GLU A 744 -22.64 11.68 -15.61
CA GLU A 744 -22.84 10.30 -15.15
C GLU A 744 -21.62 9.77 -14.37
N PHE A 745 -20.41 10.08 -14.83
CA PHE A 745 -19.19 9.69 -14.09
C PHE A 745 -19.03 10.50 -12.80
N VAL A 746 -19.09 11.84 -12.89
CA VAL A 746 -18.79 12.75 -11.76
C VAL A 746 -19.76 12.54 -10.60
N THR A 747 -21.03 12.25 -10.89
CA THR A 747 -22.04 11.97 -9.86
C THR A 747 -21.89 10.60 -9.20
N ARG A 748 -21.34 9.60 -9.90
CA ARG A 748 -21.21 8.23 -9.39
C ARG A 748 -19.93 8.03 -8.56
N VAL A 749 -18.86 8.74 -8.90
CA VAL A 749 -17.54 8.67 -8.27
C VAL A 749 -17.32 9.93 -7.44
N THR A 750 -17.83 9.92 -6.22
CA THR A 750 -17.64 11.01 -5.26
C THR A 750 -16.37 10.84 -4.43
N THR A 751 -15.94 11.91 -3.75
CA THR A 751 -14.82 11.86 -2.81
C THR A 751 -15.05 10.83 -1.70
N GLN A 752 -16.27 10.79 -1.14
CA GLN A 752 -16.63 9.82 -0.09
C GLN A 752 -16.53 8.37 -0.59
N ARG A 753 -17.00 8.09 -1.81
CA ARG A 753 -16.93 6.75 -2.40
C ARG A 753 -15.51 6.30 -2.68
N TRP A 754 -14.64 7.23 -3.12
CA TRP A 754 -13.21 6.97 -3.30
C TRP A 754 -12.55 6.57 -1.96
N ALA A 755 -12.71 7.36 -0.90
CA ALA A 755 -12.14 7.03 0.40
C ALA A 755 -12.69 5.72 0.97
N LEU A 756 -14.01 5.50 0.87
CA LEU A 756 -14.64 4.25 1.31
C LEU A 756 -14.00 3.03 0.63
N ALA A 757 -13.77 3.08 -0.69
CA ALA A 757 -13.14 1.99 -1.41
C ALA A 757 -11.68 1.76 -0.99
N VAL A 758 -10.88 2.84 -0.88
CA VAL A 758 -9.48 2.73 -0.42
C VAL A 758 -9.39 2.17 1.00
N MET A 759 -10.27 2.59 1.91
CA MET A 759 -10.33 2.09 3.29
C MET A 759 -10.80 0.63 3.38
N LEU A 760 -11.73 0.21 2.53
CA LEU A 760 -12.17 -1.19 2.46
C LEU A 760 -11.05 -2.10 1.95
N ASP A 761 -10.33 -1.69 0.91
CA ASP A 761 -9.12 -2.37 0.42
C ASP A 761 -8.08 -2.48 1.56
N LEU A 762 -7.80 -1.38 2.28
CA LEU A 762 -6.85 -1.35 3.40
C LEU A 762 -7.28 -2.27 4.57
N LYS A 763 -8.55 -2.22 4.96
CA LYS A 763 -9.09 -3.10 6.01
C LYS A 763 -9.08 -4.56 5.58
N GLY A 764 -9.25 -4.84 4.29
CA GLY A 764 -9.16 -6.16 3.68
C GLY A 764 -7.75 -6.75 3.67
N VAL A 765 -6.68 -5.95 3.82
CA VAL A 765 -5.32 -6.48 3.91
C VAL A 765 -5.19 -7.40 5.12
N HIS A 766 -4.79 -8.65 4.88
CA HIS A 766 -4.53 -9.63 5.91
C HIS A 766 -3.12 -9.44 6.47
N LYS A 767 -3.04 -9.04 7.74
CA LYS A 767 -1.81 -9.18 8.53
C LYS A 767 -1.88 -10.50 9.27
N ASN A 768 -0.96 -11.43 8.99
CA ASN A 768 -0.75 -12.60 9.84
C ASN A 768 -0.04 -12.12 11.11
N MET A 769 -0.81 -11.84 12.16
CA MET A 769 -0.34 -11.10 13.34
C MET A 769 0.33 -11.97 14.42
N ASN A 770 0.79 -13.18 14.10
CA ASN A 770 1.63 -13.92 15.03
C ASN A 770 2.99 -13.19 15.14
N PRO A 771 3.40 -12.67 16.31
CA PRO A 771 4.71 -12.02 16.44
C PRO A 771 5.88 -13.01 16.26
N VAL A 772 5.62 -14.31 16.35
CA VAL A 772 6.57 -15.39 15.99
C VAL A 772 6.81 -15.45 14.47
N GLN A 773 5.85 -14.98 13.66
CA GLN A 773 5.89 -15.04 12.19
C GLN A 773 6.43 -13.77 11.52
N MET A 774 6.66 -12.68 12.27
CA MET A 774 7.04 -11.39 11.68
C MET A 774 8.31 -10.86 12.35
N SER A 775 9.43 -10.87 11.63
CA SER A 775 10.71 -10.34 12.13
C SER A 775 11.08 -9.05 11.41
N GLY A 776 11.49 -8.03 12.16
CA GLY A 776 12.31 -6.97 11.60
C GLY A 776 13.68 -7.50 11.17
N ALA A 777 14.23 -6.96 10.09
CA ALA A 777 15.61 -7.16 9.65
C ALA A 777 16.16 -5.86 9.03
N GLY A 778 17.42 -5.52 9.33
CA GLY A 778 18.08 -4.29 8.85
C GLY A 778 17.91 -3.06 9.77
N LEU A 779 18.75 -2.06 9.53
CA LEU A 779 18.80 -0.78 10.27
C LEU A 779 18.43 0.40 9.35
N GLY A 780 18.09 1.56 9.92
CA GLY A 780 17.75 2.76 9.13
C GLY A 780 16.58 2.53 8.16
N LEU A 781 16.57 3.17 6.99
CA LEU A 781 15.52 2.95 5.98
C LEU A 781 15.61 1.57 5.29
N ASN A 782 16.70 0.83 5.52
CA ASN A 782 16.85 -0.56 5.07
C ASN A 782 16.09 -1.57 5.93
N PHE A 783 15.39 -1.14 6.99
CA PHE A 783 14.50 -2.00 7.76
C PHE A 783 13.40 -2.61 6.88
N ARG A 784 13.28 -3.93 6.95
CA ARG A 784 12.27 -4.75 6.27
C ARG A 784 11.57 -5.61 7.31
N MET A 785 10.28 -5.82 7.11
CA MET A 785 9.48 -6.76 7.90
C MET A 785 9.34 -8.07 7.10
N LEU A 786 9.89 -9.15 7.63
CA LEU A 786 9.96 -10.48 7.02
C LEU A 786 8.82 -11.37 7.53
N GLY A 787 8.06 -12.00 6.63
CA GLY A 787 7.05 -13.02 6.97
C GLY A 787 7.64 -14.44 7.06
N MET A 788 7.17 -15.24 8.03
CA MET A 788 7.69 -16.58 8.36
C MET A 788 6.57 -17.56 8.74
N ASP A 789 6.82 -18.86 8.62
CA ASP A 789 5.85 -19.91 8.92
C ASP A 789 5.61 -20.15 10.42
N THR A 790 4.45 -20.73 10.77
CA THR A 790 4.19 -21.24 12.12
C THR A 790 5.26 -22.27 12.53
N GLY A 791 6.08 -21.94 13.52
CA GLY A 791 7.06 -22.86 14.12
C GLY A 791 8.51 -22.69 13.65
N PHE A 792 8.79 -21.73 12.76
CA PHE A 792 10.16 -21.43 12.33
C PHE A 792 10.93 -20.67 13.41
N ASN A 793 11.78 -21.37 14.16
CA ASN A 793 12.47 -20.85 15.35
C ASN A 793 14.00 -20.92 15.22
N SER A 794 14.72 -20.04 15.91
CA SER A 794 16.17 -20.19 16.10
C SER A 794 16.48 -21.56 16.73
N LEU A 795 17.53 -22.23 16.24
CA LEU A 795 17.87 -23.59 16.65
C LEU A 795 18.39 -23.63 18.09
N SER A 796 17.68 -24.32 18.98
CA SER A 796 18.14 -24.52 20.36
C SER A 796 19.27 -25.55 20.42
N VAL A 797 20.51 -25.08 20.51
CA VAL A 797 21.73 -25.91 20.66
C VAL A 797 21.59 -26.95 21.78
N ASN A 798 20.93 -26.60 22.88
CA ASN A 798 20.68 -27.52 24.01
C ASN A 798 19.78 -28.70 23.65
N VAL A 799 18.75 -28.49 22.82
CA VAL A 799 17.86 -29.57 22.35
C VAL A 799 18.63 -30.49 21.40
N VAL A 800 19.34 -29.91 20.42
CA VAL A 800 20.19 -30.66 19.49
C VAL A 800 21.23 -31.48 20.24
N ALA A 801 21.94 -30.88 21.22
CA ALA A 801 22.94 -31.54 22.05
C ALA A 801 22.38 -32.70 22.89
N LYS A 802 21.12 -32.60 23.36
CA LYS A 802 20.44 -33.67 24.09
C LYS A 802 20.13 -34.85 23.16
N ALA A 803 19.45 -34.59 22.05
CA ALA A 803 19.10 -35.57 21.02
C ALA A 803 20.35 -36.28 20.46
N TYR A 804 21.40 -35.51 20.20
CA TYR A 804 22.69 -36.00 19.77
C TYR A 804 23.32 -36.95 20.80
N ARG A 805 23.27 -36.61 22.10
CA ARG A 805 23.84 -37.46 23.15
C ARG A 805 23.12 -38.80 23.28
N THR A 806 21.80 -38.83 23.12
CA THR A 806 20.98 -40.05 23.25
C THR A 806 21.04 -40.95 22.01
N ALA A 807 21.17 -40.38 20.81
CA ALA A 807 21.18 -41.14 19.57
C ALA A 807 22.42 -42.05 19.42
N LYS A 808 22.17 -43.29 18.99
CA LYS A 808 23.21 -44.31 18.72
C LYS A 808 23.91 -44.11 17.38
N ASN A 809 23.15 -43.74 16.34
CA ASN A 809 23.66 -43.46 14.98
C ASN A 809 23.11 -42.12 14.51
N ARG A 810 23.98 -41.30 13.92
CA ARG A 810 23.72 -39.88 13.65
C ARG A 810 24.11 -39.54 12.22
N LEU A 811 23.19 -38.91 11.48
CA LEU A 811 23.46 -38.34 10.17
C LEU A 811 23.66 -36.82 10.30
N ILE A 812 24.71 -36.29 9.69
CA ILE A 812 24.96 -34.85 9.59
C ILE A 812 25.19 -34.53 8.11
N LEU A 813 24.32 -33.69 7.55
CA LEU A 813 24.43 -33.14 6.19
C LEU A 813 24.69 -31.64 6.28
N LEU A 814 25.77 -31.18 5.65
CA LEU A 814 26.18 -29.77 5.63
C LEU A 814 26.29 -29.32 4.17
N ASP A 815 25.70 -28.20 3.78
CA ASP A 815 26.12 -27.56 2.52
C ASP A 815 27.51 -26.90 2.64
N TYR A 816 28.15 -26.69 1.49
CA TYR A 816 29.44 -26.04 1.37
C TYR A 816 29.34 -24.51 1.35
N GLY A 817 28.50 -23.95 0.48
CA GLY A 817 28.35 -22.50 0.28
C GLY A 817 27.45 -21.89 1.35
N GLY A 818 27.72 -20.65 1.76
CA GLY A 818 26.95 -19.90 2.77
C GLY A 818 26.72 -20.58 4.13
N THR A 819 27.23 -21.79 4.34
CA THR A 819 26.92 -22.69 5.46
C THR A 819 28.17 -23.07 6.24
N ILE A 820 29.22 -23.56 5.56
CA ILE A 820 30.56 -23.78 6.16
C ILE A 820 31.63 -22.82 5.60
N VAL A 821 31.28 -22.03 4.57
CA VAL A 821 32.09 -20.95 4.00
C VAL A 821 31.19 -19.73 3.87
N SER A 822 31.60 -18.59 4.42
CA SER A 822 30.81 -17.35 4.25
C SER A 822 30.86 -16.84 2.80
N ASN A 823 29.75 -16.24 2.37
CA ASN A 823 29.58 -15.63 1.04
C ASN A 823 29.87 -14.10 1.06
N ASP A 824 30.47 -13.56 2.12
CA ASP A 824 30.69 -12.11 2.34
C ASP A 824 31.44 -11.37 1.21
N SER A 825 32.16 -12.09 0.33
CA SER A 825 32.85 -11.52 -0.84
C SER A 825 31.94 -11.14 -2.01
N LEU A 826 30.62 -11.29 -1.92
CA LEU A 826 29.66 -10.99 -2.99
C LEU A 826 28.90 -9.65 -2.81
N ASP A 827 29.40 -8.73 -1.98
CA ASP A 827 28.84 -7.38 -1.93
C ASP A 827 29.09 -6.59 -3.22
N SER A 828 28.20 -5.63 -3.50
CA SER A 828 27.84 -5.19 -4.84
C SER A 828 28.91 -4.38 -5.59
N LEU A 829 30.03 -4.06 -4.92
CA LEU A 829 31.16 -3.29 -5.47
C LEU A 829 32.21 -4.15 -6.19
N VAL A 830 32.24 -5.47 -6.00
CA VAL A 830 33.21 -6.36 -6.68
C VAL A 830 32.79 -6.70 -8.12
N ARG A 831 31.54 -6.39 -8.50
CA ARG A 831 30.91 -6.81 -9.77
C ARG A 831 31.62 -6.35 -11.05
N PHE A 832 32.45 -5.29 -10.99
CA PHE A 832 33.25 -4.83 -12.14
C PHE A 832 34.67 -5.42 -12.22
N LYS A 833 35.18 -6.09 -11.17
CA LYS A 833 36.56 -6.62 -11.16
C LYS A 833 36.71 -8.04 -11.69
N MET A 834 35.63 -8.81 -11.80
CA MET A 834 35.67 -10.25 -12.16
C MET A 834 36.00 -10.57 -13.63
N VAL A 835 36.21 -9.57 -14.50
CA VAL A 835 36.44 -9.80 -15.94
C VAL A 835 37.91 -10.07 -16.29
N LYS A 836 38.88 -9.82 -15.39
CA LYS A 836 40.32 -10.06 -15.67
C LYS A 836 41.06 -10.98 -14.70
N GLU A 837 40.63 -11.13 -13.44
CA GLU A 837 41.33 -11.98 -12.47
C GLU A 837 40.37 -12.94 -11.77
N ARG A 838 40.60 -14.25 -11.93
CA ARG A 838 39.91 -15.30 -11.15
C ARG A 838 40.38 -15.21 -9.70
N SER A 839 39.59 -14.57 -8.84
CA SER A 839 39.85 -14.51 -7.40
C SER A 839 39.99 -15.92 -6.81
N ALA A 840 40.88 -16.09 -5.83
CA ALA A 840 41.12 -17.38 -5.19
C ALA A 840 39.82 -17.97 -4.59
N PRO A 841 39.58 -19.29 -4.71
CA PRO A 841 38.33 -19.89 -4.29
C PRO A 841 38.13 -19.77 -2.77
N SER A 842 36.92 -19.41 -2.35
CA SER A 842 36.56 -19.36 -0.94
C SER A 842 36.63 -20.76 -0.28
N VAL A 843 37.39 -20.83 0.81
CA VAL A 843 37.69 -22.04 1.60
C VAL A 843 37.20 -21.87 3.05
N PRO A 844 36.79 -22.96 3.74
CA PRO A 844 36.36 -22.89 5.13
C PRO A 844 37.51 -22.48 6.07
N THR A 845 37.17 -21.88 7.22
CA THR A 845 38.14 -21.56 8.25
C THR A 845 38.81 -22.84 8.79
N GLN A 846 40.04 -22.71 9.32
CA GLN A 846 40.72 -23.86 9.92
C GLN A 846 39.96 -24.40 11.14
N ASN A 847 39.21 -23.56 11.85
CA ASN A 847 38.35 -23.98 12.97
C ASN A 847 37.16 -24.80 12.50
N MET A 848 36.46 -24.37 11.43
CA MET A 848 35.41 -25.16 10.77
C MET A 848 35.92 -26.53 10.30
N ILE A 849 37.09 -26.56 9.65
CA ILE A 849 37.75 -27.81 9.22
C ILE A 849 38.05 -28.71 10.43
N ASN A 850 38.51 -28.15 11.55
CA ASN A 850 38.81 -28.89 12.77
C ASN A 850 37.53 -29.41 13.46
N ALA A 851 36.44 -28.65 13.45
CA ALA A 851 35.13 -29.07 13.96
C ALA A 851 34.60 -30.28 13.17
N ILE A 852 34.61 -30.19 11.83
CA ILE A 852 34.22 -31.29 10.93
C ILE A 852 35.12 -32.52 11.16
N LYS A 853 36.44 -32.35 11.23
CA LYS A 853 37.40 -33.44 11.56
C LYS A 853 37.05 -34.12 12.89
N GLY A 854 36.71 -33.37 13.93
CA GLY A 854 36.32 -33.92 15.23
C GLY A 854 35.00 -34.68 15.21
N LEU A 855 34.00 -34.20 14.44
CA LEU A 855 32.76 -34.94 14.21
C LEU A 855 32.99 -36.27 13.48
N CYS A 856 33.91 -36.30 12.50
CA CYS A 856 34.29 -37.51 11.76
C CYS A 856 35.12 -38.54 12.58
N GLN A 857 35.54 -38.22 13.81
CA GLN A 857 36.26 -39.15 14.69
C GLN A 857 35.31 -40.08 15.48
N ASP A 858 34.10 -39.64 15.82
CA ASP A 858 33.10 -40.49 16.48
C ASP A 858 32.42 -41.38 15.44
N LYS A 859 32.65 -42.70 15.54
CA LYS A 859 32.14 -43.73 14.62
C LYS A 859 30.61 -43.81 14.56
N ARG A 860 29.89 -43.19 15.50
CA ARG A 860 28.42 -43.05 15.48
C ARG A 860 27.93 -41.99 14.49
N ASN A 861 28.82 -41.12 14.03
CA ASN A 861 28.50 -40.03 13.11
C ASN A 861 28.79 -40.47 11.66
N THR A 862 27.80 -40.29 10.80
CA THR A 862 27.97 -40.26 9.34
C THR A 862 27.86 -38.80 8.90
N VAL A 863 28.97 -38.19 8.51
CA VAL A 863 29.04 -36.77 8.13
C VAL A 863 29.23 -36.66 6.62
N PHE A 864 28.43 -35.82 5.97
CA PHE A 864 28.57 -35.45 4.57
C PHE A 864 28.61 -33.94 4.39
N VAL A 865 29.55 -33.47 3.57
CA VAL A 865 29.47 -32.13 2.97
C VAL A 865 28.93 -32.27 1.55
N VAL A 866 27.85 -31.56 1.27
CA VAL A 866 27.19 -31.45 -0.03
C VAL A 866 27.63 -30.14 -0.68
N SER A 867 27.89 -30.14 -1.98
CA SER A 867 28.35 -28.93 -2.67
C SER A 867 27.78 -28.84 -4.09
N GLY A 868 27.55 -27.60 -4.54
CA GLY A 868 27.35 -27.29 -5.95
C GLY A 868 28.65 -27.25 -6.76
N LYS A 869 29.82 -27.16 -6.12
CA LYS A 869 31.14 -27.08 -6.79
C LYS A 869 31.53 -28.41 -7.42
N GLU A 870 32.44 -28.34 -8.39
CA GLU A 870 33.05 -29.50 -9.07
C GLU A 870 33.84 -30.40 -8.13
N ARG A 871 33.97 -31.69 -8.49
CA ARG A 871 34.72 -32.70 -7.73
C ARG A 871 36.13 -32.27 -7.36
N HIS A 872 36.86 -31.61 -8.27
CA HIS A 872 38.24 -31.19 -8.04
C HIS A 872 38.35 -30.11 -6.95
N ALA A 873 37.49 -29.08 -6.98
CA ALA A 873 37.49 -27.99 -5.99
C ALA A 873 37.12 -28.48 -4.58
N VAL A 874 36.13 -29.37 -4.47
CA VAL A 874 35.72 -29.96 -3.18
C VAL A 874 36.79 -30.91 -2.64
N THR A 875 37.41 -31.73 -3.52
CA THR A 875 38.52 -32.64 -3.13
C THR A 875 39.74 -31.85 -2.65
N HIS A 876 40.10 -30.75 -3.32
CA HIS A 876 41.25 -29.92 -2.92
C HIS A 876 41.11 -29.35 -1.50
N THR A 877 39.87 -29.05 -1.07
CA THR A 877 39.64 -28.34 0.20
C THR A 877 39.32 -29.26 1.38
N LEU A 878 38.57 -30.35 1.13
CA LEU A 878 38.07 -31.26 2.18
C LEU A 878 38.50 -32.72 1.97
N GLY A 879 39.29 -33.01 0.94
CA GLY A 879 39.69 -34.35 0.53
C GLY A 879 40.43 -35.13 1.63
N ASP A 880 41.28 -34.46 2.39
CA ASP A 880 42.17 -35.09 3.38
C ASP A 880 41.49 -35.47 4.71
N ILE A 881 40.20 -35.17 4.88
CA ILE A 881 39.45 -35.48 6.11
C ILE A 881 39.03 -36.96 6.10
N PRO A 882 39.56 -37.83 6.98
CA PRO A 882 39.14 -39.23 7.07
C PRO A 882 37.70 -39.33 7.58
N ASN A 883 36.98 -40.38 7.17
CA ASN A 883 35.56 -40.62 7.47
C ASN A 883 34.57 -39.50 7.03
N LEU A 884 35.00 -38.50 6.26
CA LEU A 884 34.10 -37.50 5.68
C LEU A 884 33.55 -38.00 4.33
N GLY A 885 32.22 -38.01 4.20
CA GLY A 885 31.55 -38.13 2.91
C GLY A 885 31.54 -36.79 2.17
N LEU A 886 31.74 -36.82 0.87
CA LEU A 886 31.71 -35.62 0.02
C LEU A 886 30.70 -35.82 -1.11
N SER A 887 29.97 -34.77 -1.46
CA SER A 887 29.19 -34.72 -2.69
C SER A 887 29.48 -33.44 -3.46
N ALA A 888 29.57 -33.58 -4.78
CA ALA A 888 29.83 -32.50 -5.73
C ALA A 888 28.69 -32.41 -6.74
N GLU A 889 28.54 -31.24 -7.36
CA GLU A 889 27.52 -30.94 -8.37
C GLU A 889 26.09 -31.33 -7.90
N HIS A 890 25.69 -30.80 -6.75
CA HIS A 890 24.34 -30.90 -6.18
C HIS A 890 23.81 -32.34 -5.99
N GLY A 891 24.70 -33.31 -5.79
CA GLY A 891 24.33 -34.72 -5.59
C GLY A 891 24.68 -35.65 -6.75
N MET A 892 25.22 -35.14 -7.87
CA MET A 892 25.58 -35.97 -9.03
C MET A 892 26.73 -36.93 -8.69
N PHE A 893 27.73 -36.47 -7.94
CA PHE A 893 28.87 -37.28 -7.55
C PHE A 893 28.92 -37.46 -6.03
N ILE A 894 29.22 -38.68 -5.58
CA ILE A 894 29.30 -39.05 -4.17
C ILE A 894 30.62 -39.78 -3.90
N SER A 895 31.40 -39.29 -2.94
CA SER A 895 32.52 -40.01 -2.34
C SER A 895 32.14 -40.43 -0.93
N TRP A 896 32.05 -41.74 -0.69
CA TRP A 896 31.62 -42.28 0.61
C TRP A 896 32.72 -42.14 1.69
N PRO A 897 32.35 -42.02 2.98
CA PRO A 897 33.28 -42.04 4.10
C PRO A 897 34.29 -43.20 4.04
N ALA A 898 35.59 -42.88 4.18
CA ALA A 898 36.68 -43.85 4.13
C ALA A 898 37.61 -43.72 5.34
N PRO A 899 38.01 -44.83 6.02
CA PRO A 899 38.88 -44.79 7.21
C PRO A 899 40.31 -44.30 6.98
N ARG A 900 40.80 -44.34 5.74
CA ARG A 900 42.12 -43.85 5.34
C ARG A 900 41.99 -43.14 4.00
N VAL A 901 42.55 -41.93 3.90
CA VAL A 901 42.68 -41.19 2.65
C VAL A 901 44.07 -41.52 2.07
N THR A 902 44.18 -42.64 1.36
CA THR A 902 45.41 -43.07 0.69
C THR A 902 45.16 -43.19 -0.81
N GLY A 903 45.57 -42.16 -1.57
CA GLY A 903 45.35 -42.04 -3.01
C GLY A 903 44.12 -41.18 -3.37
N LYS A 904 43.80 -41.11 -4.67
CA LYS A 904 42.63 -40.35 -5.18
C LYS A 904 41.34 -40.93 -4.60
N ARG A 905 40.48 -40.08 -4.02
CA ARG A 905 39.14 -40.46 -3.54
C ARG A 905 38.33 -41.15 -4.62
N ARG A 906 37.67 -42.26 -4.28
CA ARG A 906 36.69 -42.92 -5.16
C ARG A 906 35.41 -42.09 -5.19
N TRP A 907 34.97 -41.75 -6.40
CA TRP A 907 33.70 -41.09 -6.68
C TRP A 907 32.76 -42.09 -7.36
N GLU A 908 31.51 -42.16 -6.89
CA GLU A 908 30.39 -42.84 -7.53
C GLU A 908 29.48 -41.79 -8.19
N THR A 909 29.07 -41.99 -9.44
CA THR A 909 28.07 -41.15 -10.11
C THR A 909 26.66 -41.62 -9.71
N LEU A 910 25.75 -40.68 -9.43
CA LEU A 910 24.39 -40.96 -8.99
C LEU A 910 23.53 -41.56 -10.10
N VAL A 911 23.68 -41.01 -11.31
CA VAL A 911 23.01 -41.42 -12.56
C VAL A 911 24.07 -42.08 -13.45
N ALA A 912 23.72 -43.19 -14.09
CA ALA A 912 24.62 -43.85 -15.05
C ALA A 912 24.90 -42.94 -16.27
N GLU A 913 26.03 -43.11 -16.94
CA GLU A 913 26.33 -42.33 -18.14
C GLU A 913 25.30 -42.60 -19.25
N THR A 914 24.40 -41.64 -19.44
CA THR A 914 23.44 -41.60 -20.55
C THR A 914 24.05 -40.89 -21.75
N ASP A 915 23.37 -41.01 -22.89
CA ASP A 915 23.61 -40.21 -24.09
C ASP A 915 23.84 -38.73 -23.74
N ARG A 916 25.00 -38.17 -24.15
CA ARG A 916 25.39 -36.78 -23.90
C ARG A 916 25.03 -35.82 -25.04
N THR A 917 24.43 -36.29 -26.14
CA THR A 917 24.08 -35.44 -27.31
C THR A 917 23.10 -34.32 -26.98
N TRP A 918 22.30 -34.47 -25.91
CA TRP A 918 21.45 -33.39 -25.38
C TRP A 918 22.25 -32.12 -25.05
N ARG A 919 23.53 -32.23 -24.65
CA ARG A 919 24.37 -31.07 -24.34
C ARG A 919 24.62 -30.21 -25.56
N SER A 920 25.10 -30.80 -26.66
CA SER A 920 25.35 -30.09 -27.91
C SER A 920 24.07 -29.42 -28.42
N LEU A 921 22.93 -30.13 -28.38
CA LEU A 921 21.63 -29.56 -28.75
C LEU A 921 21.19 -28.41 -27.82
N THR A 922 21.47 -28.52 -26.52
CA THR A 922 21.18 -27.47 -25.54
C THR A 922 22.02 -26.23 -25.80
N ILE A 923 23.33 -26.38 -26.02
CA ILE A 923 24.26 -25.28 -26.31
C ILE A 923 23.83 -24.57 -27.59
N THR A 924 23.61 -25.28 -28.69
CA THR A 924 23.12 -24.69 -29.95
C THR A 924 21.80 -23.95 -29.80
N ILE A 925 20.89 -24.44 -28.95
CA ILE A 925 19.65 -23.70 -28.63
C ILE A 925 19.97 -22.44 -27.80
N MET A 926 20.79 -22.55 -26.77
CA MET A 926 21.16 -21.41 -25.90
C MET A 926 21.98 -20.33 -26.61
N GLU A 927 22.81 -20.68 -27.60
CA GLU A 927 23.58 -19.73 -28.43
C GLU A 927 22.67 -18.75 -29.18
N VAL A 928 21.55 -19.24 -29.72
CA VAL A 928 20.52 -18.41 -30.39
C VAL A 928 19.89 -17.40 -29.42
N TYR A 929 19.75 -17.77 -28.15
CA TYR A 929 19.19 -16.89 -27.11
C TYR A 929 20.23 -15.92 -26.56
N THR A 930 21.49 -16.37 -26.47
CA THR A 930 22.64 -15.57 -26.04
C THR A 930 22.90 -14.43 -27.02
N SER A 931 23.01 -14.75 -28.31
CA SER A 931 23.24 -13.77 -29.39
C SER A 931 22.17 -12.68 -29.50
N ARG A 932 20.91 -12.96 -29.10
CA ARG A 932 19.81 -11.99 -29.12
C ARG A 932 19.52 -11.31 -27.77
N THR A 933 20.24 -11.69 -26.70
CA THR A 933 20.00 -11.20 -25.33
C THR A 933 21.29 -10.63 -24.73
N HIS A 934 21.49 -9.32 -24.92
CA HIS A 934 22.60 -8.58 -24.32
C HIS A 934 22.67 -8.79 -22.81
N GLY A 935 23.87 -9.06 -22.28
CA GLY A 935 24.09 -9.36 -20.85
C GLY A 935 23.77 -10.80 -20.45
N SER A 936 23.42 -11.68 -21.40
CA SER A 936 23.35 -13.13 -21.17
C SER A 936 24.59 -13.85 -21.68
N TYR A 937 24.88 -15.02 -21.10
CA TYR A 937 26.03 -15.84 -21.46
C TYR A 937 25.80 -17.31 -21.04
N ILE A 938 26.59 -18.24 -21.60
CA ILE A 938 26.50 -19.67 -21.30
C ILE A 938 27.63 -20.05 -20.33
N GLU A 939 27.28 -20.71 -19.23
CA GLU A 939 28.22 -21.39 -18.32
C GLU A 939 28.10 -22.91 -18.53
N GLU A 940 29.20 -23.56 -18.87
CA GLU A 940 29.29 -25.01 -18.96
C GLU A 940 30.04 -25.61 -17.77
N THR A 941 29.50 -26.70 -17.20
CA THR A 941 30.22 -27.56 -16.25
C THR A 941 30.24 -29.00 -16.79
N GLU A 942 30.89 -29.93 -16.08
CA GLU A 942 30.92 -31.35 -16.48
C GLU A 942 29.53 -31.93 -16.81
N MET A 943 28.50 -31.59 -16.01
CA MET A 943 27.19 -32.27 -16.04
C MET A 943 25.99 -31.36 -16.33
N LYS A 944 26.10 -30.02 -16.19
CA LYS A 944 25.03 -29.08 -16.56
C LYS A 944 25.49 -28.07 -17.62
N VAL A 945 24.51 -27.56 -18.36
CA VAL A 945 24.64 -26.39 -19.23
C VAL A 945 23.68 -25.33 -18.70
N LEU A 946 24.18 -24.12 -18.49
CA LEU A 946 23.47 -23.03 -17.83
C LEU A 946 23.48 -21.80 -18.74
N TRP A 947 22.31 -21.24 -19.02
CA TRP A 947 22.19 -19.93 -19.66
C TRP A 947 21.90 -18.88 -18.59
N GLN A 948 22.90 -18.05 -18.30
CA GLN A 948 22.80 -16.94 -17.35
C GLN A 948 22.23 -15.72 -18.06
N TYR A 949 21.22 -15.07 -17.47
CA TYR A 949 20.66 -13.80 -17.93
C TYR A 949 20.64 -12.72 -16.84
N ARG A 950 21.34 -12.94 -15.72
CA ARG A 950 21.47 -12.04 -14.57
C ARG A 950 21.79 -10.60 -14.93
N ASP A 951 22.67 -10.44 -15.92
CA ASP A 951 23.26 -9.15 -16.29
C ASP A 951 22.55 -8.56 -17.55
N ALA A 952 21.48 -9.21 -18.01
CA ALA A 952 20.55 -8.72 -19.03
C ALA A 952 19.44 -7.84 -18.43
N ASP A 953 18.68 -7.13 -19.28
CA ASP A 953 17.48 -6.40 -18.82
C ASP A 953 16.50 -7.36 -18.12
N THR A 954 16.07 -7.00 -16.91
CA THR A 954 15.25 -7.84 -16.02
C THR A 954 13.94 -8.33 -16.66
N GLU A 955 13.33 -7.55 -17.54
CA GLU A 955 12.08 -7.92 -18.19
C GLU A 955 12.34 -8.73 -19.45
N PHE A 956 13.27 -8.28 -20.29
CA PHE A 956 13.60 -8.96 -21.53
C PHE A 956 14.27 -10.32 -21.28
N GLY A 957 15.25 -10.38 -20.38
CA GLY A 957 15.92 -11.62 -19.98
C GLY A 957 14.96 -12.66 -19.42
N SER A 958 13.98 -12.25 -18.60
CA SER A 958 12.95 -13.17 -18.07
C SER A 958 11.98 -13.67 -19.15
N LEU A 959 11.63 -12.83 -20.13
CA LEU A 959 10.83 -13.26 -21.29
C LEU A 959 11.62 -14.25 -22.17
N GLN A 960 12.89 -13.96 -22.41
CA GLN A 960 13.82 -14.83 -23.15
C GLN A 960 14.06 -16.16 -22.43
N ALA A 961 14.24 -16.15 -21.11
CA ALA A 961 14.37 -17.34 -20.28
C ALA A 961 13.15 -18.27 -20.40
N LYS A 962 11.94 -17.70 -20.40
CA LYS A 962 10.71 -18.49 -20.53
C LYS A 962 10.53 -19.08 -21.93
N GLU A 963 10.83 -18.31 -22.97
CA GLU A 963 10.80 -18.82 -24.35
C GLU A 963 11.89 -19.89 -24.58
N LEU A 964 13.07 -19.72 -23.95
CA LEU A 964 14.16 -20.69 -23.94
C LEU A 964 13.75 -21.99 -23.24
N GLU A 965 13.11 -21.89 -22.07
CA GLU A 965 12.56 -23.02 -21.32
C GLU A 965 11.54 -23.81 -22.17
N ASP A 966 10.55 -23.13 -22.77
CA ASP A 966 9.56 -23.75 -23.67
C ASP A 966 10.24 -24.40 -24.90
N HIS A 967 11.28 -23.76 -25.44
CA HIS A 967 12.04 -24.27 -26.60
C HIS A 967 12.85 -25.51 -26.24
N LEU A 968 13.64 -25.46 -25.16
CA LEU A 968 14.39 -26.60 -24.64
C LEU A 968 13.44 -27.74 -24.27
N ALA A 969 12.32 -27.48 -23.60
CA ALA A 969 11.34 -28.50 -23.20
C ALA A 969 10.72 -29.23 -24.40
N LYS A 970 10.57 -28.55 -25.54
CA LYS A 970 10.09 -29.15 -26.80
C LYS A 970 11.11 -30.10 -27.42
N TYR A 971 12.38 -29.71 -27.49
CA TYR A 971 13.43 -30.48 -28.19
C TYR A 971 14.12 -31.52 -27.30
N LEU A 972 14.19 -31.28 -25.99
CA LEU A 972 14.83 -32.19 -25.02
C LEU A 972 13.87 -33.26 -24.47
N ARG A 973 12.60 -33.26 -24.89
CA ARG A 973 11.53 -34.15 -24.38
C ARG A 973 11.84 -35.65 -24.43
N SER A 974 12.68 -36.08 -25.37
CA SER A 974 13.11 -37.49 -25.52
C SER A 974 14.31 -37.87 -24.64
N PHE A 975 15.00 -36.89 -24.05
CA PHE A 975 16.19 -37.12 -23.23
C PHE A 975 15.84 -37.18 -21.73
N PRO A 976 16.60 -37.93 -20.92
CA PRO A 976 16.40 -38.02 -19.48
C PRO A 976 17.04 -36.80 -18.78
N VAL A 977 16.53 -35.60 -19.08
CA VAL A 977 16.98 -34.32 -18.49
C VAL A 977 15.83 -33.58 -17.83
N ASP A 978 16.15 -32.80 -16.81
CA ASP A 978 15.28 -31.81 -16.20
C ASP A 978 15.77 -30.41 -16.60
N ILE A 979 14.83 -29.50 -16.89
CA ILE A 979 15.09 -28.08 -17.17
C ILE A 979 14.61 -27.30 -15.95
N LEU A 980 15.44 -26.38 -15.46
CA LEU A 980 15.11 -25.51 -14.35
C LEU A 980 15.19 -24.05 -14.77
N HIS A 981 14.23 -23.27 -14.32
CA HIS A 981 14.21 -21.82 -14.44
C HIS A 981 14.57 -21.20 -13.08
N GLY A 982 15.68 -20.49 -13.01
CA GLY A 982 16.04 -19.64 -11.87
C GLY A 982 15.57 -18.21 -12.11
N GLY A 983 14.74 -17.68 -11.21
CA GLY A 983 14.27 -16.29 -11.31
C GLY A 983 15.39 -15.27 -11.05
N MET A 984 15.17 -14.00 -11.37
CA MET A 984 16.17 -12.93 -11.11
C MET A 984 16.58 -12.81 -9.62
N LYS A 985 15.68 -13.15 -8.68
CA LYS A 985 16.01 -13.23 -7.24
C LYS A 985 16.98 -14.39 -6.91
N GLU A 986 17.05 -15.41 -7.75
CA GLU A 986 17.87 -16.62 -7.62
C GLU A 986 19.14 -16.55 -8.49
N GLY A 987 19.42 -15.39 -9.11
CA GLY A 987 20.56 -15.19 -10.00
C GLY A 987 20.22 -15.19 -11.49
N GLY A 988 18.97 -15.44 -11.90
CA GLY A 988 18.50 -15.25 -13.28
C GLY A 988 19.15 -16.20 -14.29
N TYR A 989 18.67 -17.45 -14.35
CA TYR A 989 19.23 -18.48 -15.22
C TYR A 989 18.21 -19.48 -15.80
N VAL A 990 18.62 -20.23 -16.83
CA VAL A 990 17.96 -21.47 -17.29
C VAL A 990 18.99 -22.60 -17.29
N GLU A 991 18.79 -23.61 -16.44
CA GLU A 991 19.70 -24.76 -16.26
C GLU A 991 19.13 -26.00 -16.95
N VAL A 992 19.95 -26.74 -17.68
CA VAL A 992 19.63 -28.09 -18.15
C VAL A 992 20.59 -29.08 -17.50
N ARG A 993 20.03 -30.13 -16.88
CA ARG A 993 20.82 -31.18 -16.19
C ARG A 993 20.19 -32.57 -16.31
N PRO A 994 20.95 -33.66 -16.07
CA PRO A 994 20.42 -35.01 -16.01
C PRO A 994 19.29 -35.18 -14.98
N LYS A 995 18.26 -35.93 -15.36
CA LYS A 995 17.07 -36.14 -14.54
C LYS A 995 17.35 -36.94 -13.28
N GLY A 996 16.75 -36.51 -12.17
CA GLY A 996 16.88 -37.19 -10.87
C GLY A 996 18.11 -36.81 -10.04
N VAL A 997 18.87 -35.79 -10.47
CA VAL A 997 19.96 -35.20 -9.69
C VAL A 997 19.43 -34.02 -8.86
N ASN A 998 19.43 -34.14 -7.53
CA ASN A 998 19.30 -33.02 -6.58
C ASN A 998 19.77 -33.41 -5.16
N LYS A 999 20.02 -32.41 -4.30
CA LYS A 999 20.51 -32.61 -2.92
C LYS A 999 19.54 -33.43 -2.03
N GLY A 1000 18.24 -33.44 -2.34
CA GLY A 1000 17.23 -34.26 -1.65
C GLY A 1000 17.29 -35.75 -1.99
N VAL A 1001 17.50 -36.09 -3.27
CA VAL A 1001 17.73 -37.48 -3.72
C VAL A 1001 19.03 -38.02 -3.15
N LEU A 1002 20.08 -37.18 -3.08
CA LEU A 1002 21.31 -37.48 -2.36
C LEU A 1002 21.03 -37.83 -0.89
N ALA A 1003 20.31 -36.97 -0.16
CA ALA A 1003 20.00 -37.19 1.26
C ALA A 1003 19.29 -38.53 1.51
N MET A 1004 18.28 -38.88 0.70
CA MET A 1004 17.63 -40.21 0.77
C MET A 1004 18.59 -41.36 0.48
N LYS A 1005 19.50 -41.21 -0.50
CA LYS A 1005 20.46 -42.27 -0.87
C LYS A 1005 21.53 -42.46 0.21
N VAL A 1006 21.98 -41.38 0.87
CA VAL A 1006 22.89 -41.44 2.02
C VAL A 1006 22.21 -42.14 3.19
N LEU A 1007 21.00 -41.70 3.58
CA LEU A 1007 20.24 -42.29 4.68
C LEU A 1007 19.98 -43.79 4.49
N LYS A 1008 19.60 -44.22 3.27
CA LYS A 1008 19.37 -45.64 2.94
C LYS A 1008 20.60 -46.52 2.97
N ARG A 1009 21.80 -45.95 2.80
CA ARG A 1009 23.08 -46.68 2.78
C ARG A 1009 23.85 -46.56 4.11
N MET A 1010 23.26 -45.94 5.13
CA MET A 1010 23.79 -46.01 6.49
C MET A 1010 23.80 -47.47 6.99
N PRO A 1011 24.84 -47.90 7.73
CA PRO A 1011 24.98 -49.29 8.17
C PRO A 1011 23.95 -49.67 9.24
N GLU A 1012 23.45 -48.69 10.00
CA GLU A 1012 22.41 -48.84 11.01
C GLU A 1012 21.38 -47.71 10.89
N ARG A 1013 20.19 -47.91 11.48
CA ARG A 1013 19.10 -46.94 11.45
C ARG A 1013 19.50 -45.62 12.12
N ALA A 1014 19.24 -44.50 11.46
CA ALA A 1014 19.51 -43.16 12.00
C ALA A 1014 18.55 -42.84 13.15
N GLY A 1015 19.09 -42.49 14.33
CA GLY A 1015 18.34 -41.98 15.48
C GLY A 1015 18.44 -40.46 15.65
N PHE A 1016 19.29 -39.80 14.85
CA PHE A 1016 19.46 -38.35 14.81
C PHE A 1016 19.81 -37.92 13.40
N CYS A 1017 19.20 -36.83 12.93
CA CYS A 1017 19.54 -36.17 11.66
C CYS A 1017 19.71 -34.66 11.88
N LEU A 1018 20.86 -34.10 11.52
CA LEU A 1018 21.09 -32.65 11.42
C LEU A 1018 21.37 -32.29 9.96
N VAL A 1019 20.66 -31.29 9.44
CA VAL A 1019 20.74 -30.84 8.05
C VAL A 1019 20.85 -29.33 8.03
N LEU A 1020 21.95 -28.82 7.47
CA LEU A 1020 22.28 -27.41 7.38
C LEU A 1020 22.48 -27.03 5.91
N GLY A 1021 21.88 -25.92 5.49
CA GLY A 1021 22.04 -25.35 4.15
C GLY A 1021 21.71 -23.86 4.14
N ASP A 1022 21.99 -23.17 3.05
CA ASP A 1022 21.72 -21.74 2.92
C ASP A 1022 20.88 -21.39 1.68
N ASP A 1023 21.12 -22.00 0.52
CA ASP A 1023 20.56 -21.50 -0.73
C ASP A 1023 19.28 -22.23 -1.18
N HIS A 1024 18.66 -21.72 -2.26
CA HIS A 1024 17.50 -22.39 -2.87
C HIS A 1024 17.83 -23.80 -3.38
N CYS A 1025 19.11 -24.12 -3.65
CA CYS A 1025 19.52 -25.46 -4.05
C CYS A 1025 19.56 -26.45 -2.87
N ASP A 1026 19.53 -25.99 -1.62
CA ASP A 1026 19.38 -26.81 -0.40
C ASP A 1026 17.93 -27.15 -0.06
N GLU A 1027 16.96 -26.39 -0.57
CA GLU A 1027 15.54 -26.60 -0.28
C GLU A 1027 15.04 -28.03 -0.53
N PRO A 1028 15.46 -28.75 -1.59
CA PRO A 1028 15.12 -30.16 -1.76
C PRO A 1028 15.68 -31.07 -0.64
N MET A 1029 16.86 -30.76 -0.10
CA MET A 1029 17.49 -31.51 1.00
C MET A 1029 16.78 -31.25 2.33
N LEU A 1030 16.51 -29.98 2.63
CA LEU A 1030 15.80 -29.53 3.83
C LEU A 1030 14.36 -30.06 3.84
N SER A 1031 13.65 -29.93 2.72
CA SER A 1031 12.27 -30.43 2.53
C SER A 1031 12.16 -31.95 2.75
N VAL A 1032 12.98 -32.74 2.05
CA VAL A 1032 12.95 -34.21 2.15
C VAL A 1032 13.22 -34.68 3.57
N MET A 1033 14.26 -34.14 4.22
CA MET A 1033 14.63 -34.56 5.57
C MET A 1033 13.58 -34.12 6.62
N ARG A 1034 12.97 -32.94 6.46
CA ARG A 1034 11.85 -32.49 7.29
C ARG A 1034 10.64 -33.40 7.12
N GLN A 1035 10.31 -33.83 5.90
CA GLN A 1035 9.22 -34.77 5.62
C GLN A 1035 9.48 -36.17 6.22
N ILE A 1036 10.73 -36.67 6.19
CA ILE A 1036 11.12 -37.93 6.83
C ILE A 1036 10.95 -37.84 8.36
N GLY A 1037 11.54 -36.83 9.01
CA GLY A 1037 11.41 -36.64 10.46
C GLY A 1037 9.96 -36.45 10.90
N ARG A 1038 9.18 -35.71 10.10
CA ARG A 1038 7.75 -35.51 10.32
C ARG A 1038 6.96 -36.82 10.26
N ARG A 1039 7.25 -37.69 9.28
CA ARG A 1039 6.61 -39.01 9.14
C ARG A 1039 6.90 -39.93 10.32
N VAL A 1040 8.12 -39.89 10.89
CA VAL A 1040 8.46 -40.61 12.14
C VAL A 1040 7.62 -40.08 13.30
N LEU A 1041 7.49 -38.76 13.46
CA LEU A 1041 6.67 -38.15 14.52
C LEU A 1041 5.18 -38.51 14.38
N ASP A 1042 4.59 -38.42 13.19
CA ASP A 1042 3.18 -38.77 12.97
C ASP A 1042 2.91 -40.26 13.22
N ASN A 1043 3.83 -41.15 12.83
CA ASN A 1043 3.74 -42.59 13.16
C ASN A 1043 3.75 -42.83 14.68
N THR A 1044 4.63 -42.13 15.42
CA THR A 1044 4.73 -42.24 16.89
C THR A 1044 3.51 -41.63 17.58
N ARG A 1045 2.95 -40.54 17.06
CA ARG A 1045 1.69 -39.95 17.56
C ARG A 1045 0.50 -40.89 17.33
N ALA A 1046 0.40 -41.50 16.16
CA ALA A 1046 -0.64 -42.48 15.85
C ALA A 1046 -0.56 -43.72 16.78
N GLN A 1047 0.65 -44.22 17.07
CA GLN A 1047 0.85 -45.31 18.05
C GLN A 1047 0.42 -44.90 19.48
N ASN A 1048 0.59 -43.63 19.84
CA ASN A 1048 0.18 -43.07 21.13
C ASN A 1048 -1.30 -42.59 21.15
N GLY A 1049 -2.09 -42.83 20.09
CA GLY A 1049 -3.48 -42.39 20.01
C GLY A 1049 -3.68 -40.87 19.97
N GLN A 1050 -2.67 -40.11 19.54
CA GLN A 1050 -2.72 -38.65 19.44
C GLN A 1050 -3.09 -38.21 18.02
N ASP A 1051 -3.75 -37.05 17.91
CA ASP A 1051 -4.07 -36.43 16.62
C ASP A 1051 -2.82 -36.21 15.75
N PRO A 1052 -2.93 -36.36 14.41
CA PRO A 1052 -1.85 -36.05 13.50
C PRO A 1052 -1.42 -34.58 13.65
N LEU A 1053 -0.14 -34.31 13.43
CA LEU A 1053 0.38 -32.94 13.46
C LEU A 1053 -0.25 -32.08 12.33
N PRO A 1054 -0.30 -30.73 12.46
CA PRO A 1054 -0.91 -29.87 11.44
C PRO A 1054 -0.23 -29.96 10.07
N ASP A 1055 -0.99 -29.74 9.00
CA ASP A 1055 -0.50 -29.80 7.60
C ASP A 1055 0.75 -28.94 7.39
N MET A 1056 1.63 -29.41 6.51
CA MET A 1056 2.85 -28.70 6.15
C MET A 1056 2.53 -27.45 5.30
N PRO A 1057 3.34 -26.37 5.37
CA PRO A 1057 3.17 -25.18 4.54
C PRO A 1057 3.04 -25.52 3.06
N ALA A 1058 2.13 -24.84 2.35
CA ALA A 1058 1.86 -25.08 0.93
C ALA A 1058 3.04 -24.78 -0.01
N THR A 1059 4.08 -24.13 0.49
CA THR A 1059 5.38 -23.91 -0.16
C THR A 1059 6.22 -25.18 -0.27
N ILE A 1060 5.97 -26.19 0.58
CA ILE A 1060 6.71 -27.45 0.60
C ILE A 1060 5.97 -28.46 -0.27
N GLN A 1061 6.55 -28.82 -1.42
CA GLN A 1061 6.00 -29.88 -2.26
C GLN A 1061 6.13 -31.26 -1.57
N PRO A 1062 5.05 -32.05 -1.50
CA PRO A 1062 5.10 -33.39 -0.91
C PRO A 1062 5.91 -34.34 -1.80
N VAL A 1063 6.85 -35.06 -1.19
CA VAL A 1063 7.71 -36.05 -1.83
C VAL A 1063 7.46 -37.41 -1.19
N ASP A 1064 7.40 -38.49 -1.98
CA ASP A 1064 7.30 -39.83 -1.42
C ASP A 1064 8.62 -40.28 -0.77
N VAL A 1065 8.67 -40.09 0.55
CA VAL A 1065 9.81 -40.49 1.39
C VAL A 1065 9.61 -41.86 2.06
N SER A 1066 8.50 -42.56 1.80
CA SER A 1066 8.16 -43.86 2.44
C SER A 1066 9.25 -44.93 2.27
N SER A 1067 9.97 -44.87 1.14
CA SER A 1067 11.11 -45.74 0.86
C SER A 1067 12.28 -45.61 1.86
N CYS A 1068 12.28 -44.62 2.75
CA CYS A 1068 13.26 -44.45 3.83
C CYS A 1068 12.79 -45.01 5.20
N ASP A 1069 11.55 -45.48 5.33
CA ASP A 1069 10.94 -45.89 6.61
C ASP A 1069 11.73 -47.02 7.32
N THR A 1070 12.44 -47.87 6.57
CA THR A 1070 13.26 -48.96 7.12
C THR A 1070 14.64 -48.50 7.61
N SER A 1071 15.08 -47.31 7.22
CA SER A 1071 16.41 -46.72 7.47
C SER A 1071 16.44 -45.74 8.64
N VAL A 1072 15.29 -45.41 9.22
CA VAL A 1072 15.14 -44.49 10.36
C VAL A 1072 14.73 -45.22 11.63
N ALA A 1073 15.11 -44.70 12.79
CA ALA A 1073 14.65 -45.21 14.08
C ALA A 1073 13.24 -44.65 14.42
N PRO A 1074 12.40 -45.37 15.18
CA PRO A 1074 11.07 -44.89 15.57
C PRO A 1074 11.10 -43.62 16.44
N ASP A 1075 12.22 -43.39 17.13
CA ASP A 1075 12.53 -42.27 18.01
C ASP A 1075 13.47 -41.23 17.36
N MET A 1076 13.61 -41.25 16.02
CA MET A 1076 14.55 -40.37 15.32
C MET A 1076 14.19 -38.87 15.47
N GLU A 1077 15.09 -38.11 16.08
CA GLU A 1077 15.00 -36.64 16.12
C GLU A 1077 15.66 -36.03 14.86
N THR A 1078 14.96 -35.09 14.20
CA THR A 1078 15.44 -34.43 12.98
C THR A 1078 15.43 -32.91 13.10
N PHE A 1079 16.57 -32.29 12.79
CA PHE A 1079 16.78 -30.85 12.79
C PHE A 1079 17.15 -30.41 11.36
N THR A 1080 16.29 -29.57 10.76
CA THR A 1080 16.55 -28.97 9.44
C THR A 1080 16.67 -27.46 9.61
N VAL A 1081 17.77 -26.91 9.12
CA VAL A 1081 18.28 -25.59 9.51
C VAL A 1081 18.71 -24.81 8.27
N THR A 1082 18.19 -23.59 8.11
CA THR A 1082 18.70 -22.64 7.13
C THR A 1082 19.66 -21.64 7.78
N VAL A 1083 20.73 -21.26 7.09
CA VAL A 1083 21.70 -20.26 7.57
C VAL A 1083 21.29 -18.87 7.09
N GLY A 1084 21.07 -17.97 8.04
CA GLY A 1084 20.42 -16.67 7.81
C GLY A 1084 18.89 -16.75 7.94
N LYS A 1085 18.28 -15.69 8.47
CA LYS A 1085 16.84 -15.64 8.77
C LYS A 1085 16.01 -15.32 7.51
N LYS A 1086 15.68 -16.34 6.73
CA LYS A 1086 14.98 -16.24 5.43
C LYS A 1086 13.93 -17.35 5.21
N PRO A 1087 12.99 -17.19 4.26
CA PRO A 1087 12.01 -18.24 3.93
C PRO A 1087 12.72 -19.52 3.47
N SER A 1088 12.34 -20.66 4.04
CA SER A 1088 12.95 -21.97 3.76
C SER A 1088 12.01 -23.11 4.19
N ALA A 1089 12.15 -24.28 3.57
CA ALA A 1089 11.57 -25.54 4.01
C ALA A 1089 12.23 -26.07 5.30
N ALA A 1090 13.32 -25.48 5.78
CA ALA A 1090 13.88 -25.75 7.10
C ALA A 1090 12.86 -25.50 8.24
N ALA A 1091 12.95 -26.28 9.31
CA ALA A 1091 12.17 -26.05 10.53
C ALA A 1091 12.78 -24.97 11.45
N ASN A 1092 14.09 -24.74 11.31
CA ASN A 1092 14.86 -23.83 12.16
C ASN A 1092 15.80 -22.94 11.34
N TYR A 1093 16.39 -21.94 12.00
CA TYR A 1093 17.50 -21.17 11.44
C TYR A 1093 18.65 -20.97 12.44
N LEU A 1094 19.82 -20.68 11.90
CA LEU A 1094 20.96 -20.05 12.58
C LEU A 1094 21.20 -18.68 11.91
N HIS A 1095 21.85 -17.76 12.61
CA HIS A 1095 22.00 -16.38 12.13
C HIS A 1095 23.05 -16.25 11.02
N ASP A 1096 24.17 -16.95 11.13
CA ASP A 1096 25.35 -16.84 10.27
C ASP A 1096 26.22 -18.12 10.30
N VAL A 1097 27.35 -18.10 9.60
CA VAL A 1097 28.32 -19.22 9.53
C VAL A 1097 29.08 -19.42 10.85
N ASP A 1098 29.21 -18.39 11.68
CA ASP A 1098 29.90 -18.50 12.97
C ASP A 1098 29.05 -19.29 13.97
N GLU A 1099 27.73 -19.06 14.02
CA GLU A 1099 26.80 -19.91 14.79
C GLU A 1099 26.81 -21.38 14.31
N VAL A 1100 26.99 -21.63 13.00
CA VAL A 1100 27.19 -22.99 12.47
C VAL A 1100 28.48 -23.58 13.01
N GLN A 1101 29.58 -22.81 13.04
CA GLN A 1101 30.86 -23.28 13.59
C GLN A 1101 30.73 -23.62 15.08
N GLU A 1102 30.13 -22.75 15.89
CA GLU A 1102 29.93 -22.96 17.33
C GLU A 1102 29.07 -24.21 17.63
N LEU A 1103 28.02 -24.46 16.83
CA LEU A 1103 27.21 -25.67 16.92
C LEU A 1103 28.05 -26.92 16.63
N LEU A 1104 28.78 -26.95 15.51
CA LEU A 1104 29.57 -28.12 15.11
C LEU A 1104 30.72 -28.39 16.10
N GLU A 1105 31.38 -27.34 16.61
CA GLU A 1105 32.35 -27.44 17.69
C GLU A 1105 31.74 -28.02 18.96
N SER A 1106 30.53 -27.60 19.34
CA SER A 1106 29.85 -28.08 20.54
C SER A 1106 29.49 -29.57 20.44
N LEU A 1107 29.01 -30.01 19.26
CA LEU A 1107 28.73 -31.42 18.98
C LEU A 1107 30.02 -32.27 18.93
N SER A 1108 31.12 -31.71 18.41
CA SER A 1108 32.46 -32.32 18.45
C SER A 1108 32.96 -32.51 19.89
N LYS A 1109 32.83 -31.49 20.75
CA LYS A 1109 33.16 -31.56 22.18
C LYS A 1109 32.32 -32.61 22.93
N ILE A 1110 31.04 -32.79 22.58
CA ILE A 1110 30.17 -33.86 23.13
C ILE A 1110 30.63 -35.24 22.65
N SER A 1111 31.04 -35.37 21.39
CA SER A 1111 31.58 -36.60 20.82
C SER A 1111 32.83 -37.08 21.56
N ALA A 1112 33.79 -36.17 21.79
CA ALA A 1112 35.03 -36.48 22.52
C ALA A 1112 34.79 -36.87 23.99
N ARG A 1113 33.85 -36.20 24.69
CA ARG A 1113 33.53 -36.48 26.10
C ARG A 1113 32.82 -37.82 26.33
N GLY A 1114 32.29 -38.46 25.28
CA GLY A 1114 31.65 -39.77 25.37
C GLY A 1114 32.57 -40.94 25.74
N GLN A 1115 33.88 -40.72 25.86
CA GLN A 1115 34.89 -41.75 26.20
C GLN A 1115 35.42 -41.68 27.64
N ALA A 1116 34.98 -40.72 28.47
CA ALA A 1116 35.43 -40.57 29.85
C ALA A 1116 34.30 -40.82 30.86
N SER A 1117 34.62 -41.47 31.98
CA SER A 1117 33.71 -41.65 33.11
C SER A 1117 33.49 -40.33 33.87
N TYR A 1118 32.23 -40.01 34.19
CA TYR A 1118 31.84 -38.76 34.84
C TYR A 1118 32.25 -38.70 36.32
N SER A 1119 32.73 -37.53 36.77
CA SER A 1119 32.85 -37.23 38.20
C SER A 1119 31.54 -36.64 38.75
N THR A 1120 31.37 -36.68 40.07
CA THR A 1120 30.19 -36.10 40.75
C THR A 1120 30.11 -34.57 40.66
N ASN A 1121 31.21 -33.87 40.35
CA ASN A 1121 31.18 -32.43 40.08
C ASN A 1121 30.64 -32.10 38.69
N ASP A 1122 30.88 -32.95 37.69
CA ASP A 1122 30.38 -32.74 36.32
C ASP A 1122 28.85 -32.78 36.26
N LEU A 1123 28.24 -33.63 37.10
CA LEU A 1123 26.78 -33.73 37.22
C LEU A 1123 26.12 -32.48 37.81
N ARG A 1124 26.83 -31.70 38.65
CA ARG A 1124 26.30 -30.46 39.25
C ARG A 1124 26.32 -29.29 38.27
N ASN A 1125 27.37 -29.16 37.46
CA ASN A 1125 27.52 -28.04 36.51
C ASN A 1125 26.58 -28.14 35.29
N ILE A 1126 25.95 -29.29 35.05
CA ILE A 1126 25.00 -29.50 33.94
C ILE A 1126 23.54 -29.15 34.34
N ALA A 1127 23.24 -29.08 35.64
CA ALA A 1127 21.88 -28.93 36.17
C ALA A 1127 21.50 -27.49 36.56
N ALA A 1128 22.40 -26.52 36.43
CA ALA A 1128 22.15 -25.13 36.80
C ALA A 1128 21.44 -24.36 35.66
N PRO A 1129 20.27 -23.73 35.89
CA PRO A 1129 19.75 -22.71 34.98
C PRO A 1129 20.65 -21.47 35.00
N PRO A 1130 20.68 -20.66 33.92
CA PRO A 1130 21.44 -19.41 33.92
C PRO A 1130 20.87 -18.45 34.98
N PRO A 1131 21.72 -17.67 35.68
CA PRO A 1131 21.23 -16.69 36.65
C PRO A 1131 20.42 -15.59 35.95
N PRO A 1132 19.28 -15.15 36.51
CA PRO A 1132 18.48 -14.10 35.90
C PRO A 1132 19.14 -12.73 36.11
N GLY A 1133 19.72 -12.18 35.03
CA GLY A 1133 20.11 -10.77 34.95
C GLY A 1133 21.61 -10.51 34.81
N SER A 1134 22.09 -10.46 33.56
CA SER A 1134 23.36 -9.80 33.21
C SER A 1134 23.41 -9.35 31.75
N GLN A 1135 22.48 -8.49 31.32
CA GLN A 1135 22.73 -7.62 30.16
C GLN A 1135 23.39 -6.33 30.64
N SER A 1136 24.70 -6.38 30.84
CA SER A 1136 25.55 -5.19 30.95
C SER A 1136 26.51 -5.18 29.77
N TRP A 1137 26.28 -4.26 28.84
CA TRP A 1137 27.23 -3.99 27.75
C TRP A 1137 28.53 -3.46 28.37
N GLN A 1138 29.62 -4.24 28.30
CA GLN A 1138 30.97 -3.74 28.55
C GLN A 1138 31.77 -3.72 27.26
N ILE A 1139 32.26 -2.53 26.95
CA ILE A 1139 33.17 -2.24 25.84
C ILE A 1139 34.51 -2.92 26.15
N LYS A 1140 35.04 -3.71 25.21
CA LYS A 1140 36.41 -4.24 25.31
C LYS A 1140 37.41 -3.11 25.04
N SER A 1141 38.12 -2.67 26.06
CA SER A 1141 39.36 -1.89 25.92
C SER A 1141 40.59 -2.81 25.88
N PHE A 1142 41.65 -2.32 25.22
CA PHE A 1142 42.92 -3.03 25.01
C PHE A 1142 43.69 -3.27 26.34
N PRO A 1143 44.59 -4.27 26.39
CA PRO A 1143 45.47 -4.47 27.54
C PRO A 1143 46.57 -3.40 27.58
N SER A 1144 46.77 -2.78 28.75
CA SER A 1144 47.89 -1.89 29.04
C SER A 1144 48.91 -2.56 29.96
N HIS A 1145 50.18 -2.23 29.77
CA HIS A 1145 51.27 -2.59 30.68
C HIS A 1145 51.26 -1.73 31.95
N ASN A 1146 51.68 -2.31 33.07
CA ASN A 1146 52.15 -1.59 34.27
C ASN A 1146 53.29 -0.61 33.86
N ALA A 1147 53.56 0.54 34.49
CA ALA A 1147 53.09 1.17 35.73
C ALA A 1147 53.30 2.72 35.63
N ASP A 1148 53.19 3.60 36.64
CA ASP A 1148 52.93 3.42 38.08
C ASP A 1148 52.32 4.69 38.75
N ASP A 1149 52.03 4.57 40.06
CA ASP A 1149 51.90 5.59 41.12
C ASP A 1149 51.30 7.00 40.87
N SER A 1150 50.05 7.13 41.35
CA SER A 1150 49.71 7.94 42.54
C SER A 1150 48.97 9.29 42.42
N SER A 1151 47.78 9.28 43.04
CA SER A 1151 47.20 10.35 43.88
C SER A 1151 46.35 11.49 43.27
N ALA A 1152 45.15 11.61 43.87
CA ALA A 1152 44.52 12.83 44.39
C ALA A 1152 43.58 13.73 43.52
N ILE A 1153 42.27 13.55 43.78
CA ILE A 1153 41.38 14.58 44.39
C ILE A 1153 40.94 15.81 43.55
N THR A 1154 39.74 15.68 42.97
CA THR A 1154 38.62 16.67 42.90
C THR A 1154 38.70 18.00 42.11
N LYS A 1155 37.48 18.45 41.74
CA LYS A 1155 36.94 19.83 41.65
C LYS A 1155 37.00 20.64 40.33
N SER A 1156 35.77 20.90 39.84
CA SER A 1156 35.17 22.21 39.48
C SER A 1156 35.61 23.04 38.27
N MET A 1157 34.58 23.43 37.49
CA MET A 1157 34.28 24.77 36.95
C MET A 1157 35.07 25.36 35.76
N SER A 1158 34.39 25.36 34.61
CA SER A 1158 34.03 26.52 33.75
C SER A 1158 35.04 27.63 33.38
N LEU A 1159 35.17 27.77 32.05
CA LEU A 1159 35.26 28.99 31.23
C LEU A 1159 36.41 30.01 31.36
N SER A 1160 37.00 30.25 30.17
CA SER A 1160 37.52 31.52 29.62
C SER A 1160 38.74 32.19 30.26
N GLN A 1161 39.84 32.29 29.47
CA GLN A 1161 40.42 33.56 28.98
C GLN A 1161 41.54 33.30 27.94
N LEU A 1162 41.69 34.22 26.98
CA LEU A 1162 42.72 34.24 25.92
C LEU A 1162 44.00 34.95 26.41
N PRO A 1163 45.17 34.78 25.75
CA PRO A 1163 45.57 35.78 24.73
C PRO A 1163 46.33 35.22 23.50
N ALA A 1164 46.52 36.07 22.48
CA ALA A 1164 47.30 35.83 21.25
C ALA A 1164 48.83 35.78 21.54
N ASN A 1165 49.73 35.24 20.70
CA ASN A 1165 49.98 35.64 19.29
C ASN A 1165 51.07 34.76 18.59
N THR A 1166 51.32 35.04 17.29
CA THR A 1166 52.54 34.75 16.48
C THR A 1166 52.92 33.31 16.00
N SER A 1167 52.50 33.03 14.76
CA SER A 1167 53.32 32.68 13.56
C SER A 1167 54.12 31.36 13.40
N ASN A 1168 53.89 30.73 12.23
CA ASN A 1168 54.77 29.90 11.39
C ASN A 1168 55.11 28.45 11.81
N ILE A 1169 54.62 27.47 11.04
CA ILE A 1169 55.40 26.65 10.07
C ILE A 1169 54.43 25.79 9.20
N ARG A 1170 54.85 25.45 7.97
CA ARG A 1170 54.06 24.76 6.92
C ARG A 1170 54.11 23.21 7.00
N PRO A 1171 53.20 22.49 6.31
CA PRO A 1171 53.00 21.05 6.50
C PRO A 1171 54.03 20.17 5.75
N TRP A 1172 54.18 18.93 6.22
CA TRP A 1172 55.00 17.91 5.57
C TRP A 1172 54.18 17.06 4.59
N LYS A 1173 54.80 16.73 3.46
CA LYS A 1173 54.27 15.88 2.39
C LYS A 1173 54.49 14.41 2.71
N GLU A 1174 53.60 13.54 2.27
CA GLU A 1174 53.95 12.15 1.97
C GLU A 1174 54.77 12.11 0.67
N GLY A 1175 55.83 11.31 0.65
CA GLY A 1175 56.71 11.13 -0.49
C GLY A 1175 56.88 9.64 -0.80
N LEU A 1176 56.94 9.31 -2.10
CA LEU A 1176 57.23 7.97 -2.58
C LEU A 1176 58.58 7.45 -2.06
N LEU A 1177 58.72 6.13 -1.99
CA LEU A 1177 59.98 5.47 -2.34
C LEU A 1177 59.71 4.17 -3.12
N THR A 1178 60.53 3.97 -4.14
CA THR A 1178 60.54 2.89 -5.14
C THR A 1178 61.49 1.75 -4.76
N ILE A 1179 61.51 0.68 -5.57
CA ILE A 1179 62.61 -0.25 -5.93
C ILE A 1179 61.91 -1.31 -6.82
N GLU A 1180 62.08 -1.38 -8.15
CA GLU A 1180 63.25 -1.53 -9.04
C GLU A 1180 63.37 -2.97 -9.59
N ASP A 1181 63.16 -3.06 -10.91
CA ASP A 1181 63.89 -3.78 -11.96
C ASP A 1181 64.18 -5.30 -11.93
N ASP A 1182 63.81 -5.95 -13.04
CA ASP A 1182 64.66 -6.73 -13.96
C ASP A 1182 63.77 -7.45 -15.01
N ILE A 1183 64.09 -7.71 -16.28
CA ILE A 1183 64.94 -7.14 -17.34
C ILE A 1183 64.68 -8.05 -18.58
N ASN A 1184 64.60 -7.47 -19.79
CA ASN A 1184 64.85 -8.08 -21.13
C ASN A 1184 63.99 -9.26 -21.66
N GLU A 1185 63.34 -9.10 -22.84
CA GLU A 1185 63.77 -9.45 -24.24
C GLU A 1185 62.98 -10.71 -24.70
N GLU A 1186 62.60 -10.94 -25.97
CA GLU A 1186 62.99 -10.39 -27.28
C GLU A 1186 61.86 -10.63 -28.33
N ASP A 1187 62.05 -10.12 -29.56
CA ASP A 1187 61.37 -10.44 -30.86
C ASP A 1187 59.87 -10.08 -31.04
N GLU A 1188 59.48 -9.22 -32.00
CA GLU A 1188 59.44 -9.39 -33.48
C GLU A 1188 58.44 -10.51 -33.92
N ASP A 1189 57.49 -10.31 -34.85
CA ASP A 1189 57.27 -9.20 -35.77
C ASP A 1189 55.82 -9.15 -36.34
N ASP A 1190 55.46 -7.99 -36.88
CA ASP A 1190 54.55 -7.72 -38.02
C ASP A 1190 53.00 -7.94 -38.07
N GLU A 1191 52.43 -7.04 -38.89
CA GLU A 1191 51.15 -7.01 -39.63
C GLU A 1191 49.77 -7.25 -38.94
N GLY A 1192 48.91 -6.21 -39.06
CA GLY A 1192 47.69 -6.44 -39.86
C GLY A 1192 46.29 -6.08 -39.34
N GLY A 1193 46.03 -4.78 -39.10
CA GLY A 1193 44.84 -4.13 -39.69
C GLY A 1193 43.43 -4.25 -39.06
N MET A 1194 42.76 -3.08 -39.06
CA MET A 1194 41.30 -2.83 -39.12
C MET A 1194 40.37 -3.11 -37.93
N PHE A 1195 39.73 -2.02 -37.47
CA PHE A 1195 38.35 -1.91 -36.99
C PHE A 1195 37.79 -3.01 -36.06
N PHE A 1196 37.72 -2.74 -34.74
CA PHE A 1196 36.59 -2.02 -34.13
C PHE A 1196 36.88 -1.60 -32.68
#